data_AF-A0A9E2P1T5-F1
#
_entry.id   AF-A0A9E2P1T5-F1
#
_cell.length_a   1.000
_cell.length_b   1.000
_cell.length_c   1.000
_cell.angle_alpha   90.00
_cell.angle_beta   90.00
_cell.angle_gamma   90.00
#
_symmetry.space_group_name_H-M   'P 1'
#
loop_
_entity.id
_entity.type
_entity.pdbx_description
1 polymer ?
#
loop_
_entity_poly.entity_id
_entity_poly.type
_entity_poly.pdbx_seq_one_letter_code
_entity_poly.pdbx_strand_id
1 'polypeptide(L)'
;MKKLLHLLAGLLFAVLPSKAQNGYTVDPNSVINDPTALKSGEYLIYCEASGKTPGFLFYKNDDNDRPFRFNNGISITAGYVSNAYYVWTVAEVEENGKTLYTFTNKQDNSKYLLKDNMWNRNMAISADKEIAKLEAVPYTDEIGVKTIALKLPEQITPAEGEANADPYIFCNTAGDPNLSYWGSDNPKGAVHFTFYPVSETSSPAPRYPFLLSEAPKDGQFAEKTYWYFLKLNNKYATYKEGSTSIPLTSTNPVNYGSFWAFVENGDGTLTIYNAATGTSKFFAAAANPNTSGTSYPNLMEKATGVTTTWDYVPVSNSDTKFCLNLTGETNKYPNDYAGNGSIAFWNATGEGSMFIVEYVNLESTIAAIRTNQEAITGAVGTLASESYANFTAALDKGTMEGLVEALKIRDLTGTTVQFDPSKYYRLQNVKFGGIFGINPESMSLKKETAMDPSNANLLFKFEEGANGKVKIYHPNAKLYIGTAGSGESVPLKEESEASEYTKLDWGTGNFGFMDASNLDIVQFGKNGNIGLYRNSDGAGKGGDHAWYLIPAEEIDVNITAAGYATVNYPFAVQLPENSSLKAYTGEIQEGTDGKVLLLTEVPEGKIPAETPVVLEGAQGNYTLTIDSENTEPSIPSALAGTLLPKTIEEGTTVYGLGYVKDVIGFYKMNDTNRTIGANKAYLPSSPVLQGVRGVTFSFGDNSGETTGIEDVTSNLAKEEYYDLQGRRVMNPTEGIYVTKSGKKVLFTK
;
A
#
# COMPACT_ATOMS: atom_id res chain seq x y z
N MET A 1 -0.03 -5.80 6.40
CA MET A 1 -1.15 -6.68 6.82
C MET A 1 -1.10 -7.18 8.28
N LYS A 2 -0.12 -6.80 9.12
CA LYS A 2 -0.09 -7.13 10.58
C LYS A 2 -0.27 -5.92 11.52
N LYS A 3 -0.50 -4.72 11.00
CA LYS A 3 -0.59 -3.46 11.77
C LYS A 3 -1.98 -3.18 12.38
N LEU A 4 -2.93 -4.10 12.35
CA LEU A 4 -4.34 -3.75 12.58
C LEU A 4 -5.14 -4.84 13.31
N LEU A 5 -4.67 -5.28 14.49
CA LEU A 5 -5.39 -6.28 15.29
C LEU A 5 -5.42 -6.03 16.80
N HIS A 6 -4.90 -4.90 17.30
CA HIS A 6 -4.84 -4.62 18.74
C HIS A 6 -6.22 -4.30 19.35
N LEU A 7 -7.23 -3.98 18.53
CA LEU A 7 -8.61 -3.73 18.97
C LEU A 7 -9.61 -4.84 18.60
N LEU A 8 -9.30 -5.64 17.56
CA LEU A 8 -10.29 -6.49 16.90
C LEU A 8 -10.56 -7.82 17.60
N ALA A 9 -9.69 -8.27 18.50
CA ALA A 9 -9.85 -9.59 19.13
C ALA A 9 -10.71 -9.59 20.41
N GLY A 10 -10.81 -8.45 21.13
CA GLY A 10 -11.41 -8.41 22.47
C GLY A 10 -12.88 -7.94 22.57
N LEU A 11 -13.40 -7.24 21.57
CA LEU A 11 -14.77 -6.70 21.59
C LEU A 11 -15.70 -7.57 20.74
N LEU A 12 -15.95 -8.80 21.20
CA LEU A 12 -17.07 -9.60 20.71
C LEU A 12 -18.34 -9.18 21.46
N PHE A 13 -19.27 -8.53 20.78
CA PHE A 13 -20.56 -8.15 21.34
C PHE A 13 -21.42 -9.39 21.58
N ALA A 14 -21.66 -9.75 22.83
CA ALA A 14 -22.57 -10.82 23.22
C ALA A 14 -23.51 -10.40 24.36
N VAL A 15 -24.70 -10.98 24.34
CA VAL A 15 -25.86 -10.71 25.22
C VAL A 15 -25.52 -10.78 26.71
N LEU A 16 -26.09 -9.87 27.52
CA LEU A 16 -26.04 -9.96 28.98
C LEU A 16 -27.41 -10.28 29.62
N PRO A 17 -27.43 -10.93 30.80
CA PRO A 17 -28.63 -11.39 31.47
C PRO A 17 -29.44 -10.25 32.11
N SER A 18 -30.73 -10.52 32.25
CA SER A 18 -31.84 -9.57 32.46
C SER A 18 -32.02 -9.00 33.88
N LYS A 19 -30.97 -8.76 34.68
CA LYS A 19 -31.16 -8.11 36.01
C LYS A 19 -30.05 -7.13 36.38
N ALA A 20 -30.46 -6.07 37.08
CA ALA A 20 -29.60 -4.99 37.57
C ALA A 20 -28.42 -5.53 38.39
N GLN A 21 -27.21 -5.26 37.91
CA GLN A 21 -25.94 -5.38 38.65
C GLN A 21 -25.17 -4.07 38.45
N ASN A 22 -24.40 -3.67 39.47
CA ASN A 22 -23.38 -2.63 39.34
C ASN A 22 -22.44 -3.01 38.19
N GLY A 23 -22.00 -2.03 37.40
CA GLY A 23 -21.03 -2.27 36.33
C GLY A 23 -20.16 -1.05 36.05
N TYR A 24 -19.23 -1.22 35.13
CA TYR A 24 -18.15 -0.29 34.86
C TYR A 24 -18.26 0.22 33.44
N THR A 25 -17.94 1.49 33.25
CA THR A 25 -17.80 2.09 31.91
C THR A 25 -16.33 2.20 31.57
N VAL A 26 -15.97 1.82 30.36
CA VAL A 26 -14.64 1.97 29.78
C VAL A 26 -14.70 3.01 28.67
N ASP A 27 -13.79 3.98 28.73
CA ASP A 27 -13.57 4.91 27.63
C ASP A 27 -12.51 4.32 26.69
N PRO A 28 -12.88 3.90 25.48
CA PRO A 28 -11.94 3.33 24.52
C PRO A 28 -10.90 4.34 23.99
N ASN A 29 -11.12 5.65 24.17
CA ASN A 29 -10.17 6.70 23.76
C ASN A 29 -9.16 7.04 24.86
N SER A 30 -9.38 6.63 26.11
CA SER A 30 -8.49 6.93 27.24
C SER A 30 -7.45 5.83 27.47
N VAL A 31 -7.00 5.16 26.40
CA VAL A 31 -6.07 4.04 26.50
C VAL A 31 -4.69 4.47 27.01
N ILE A 32 -4.14 3.71 27.94
CA ILE A 32 -2.80 3.93 28.51
C ILE A 32 -1.88 2.79 28.06
N ASN A 33 -0.92 3.15 27.23
CA ASN A 33 0.11 2.27 26.69
C ASN A 33 1.53 2.80 26.90
N ASP A 34 1.66 3.87 27.69
CA ASP A 34 2.92 4.46 28.14
C ASP A 34 2.95 4.46 29.68
N PRO A 35 3.99 3.92 30.34
CA PRO A 35 4.08 3.87 31.80
C PRO A 35 3.98 5.23 32.48
N THR A 36 4.37 6.31 31.81
CA THR A 36 4.33 7.67 32.38
C THR A 36 2.90 8.19 32.58
N ALA A 37 1.94 7.67 31.82
CA ALA A 37 0.53 8.01 31.92
C ALA A 37 -0.24 7.09 32.88
N LEU A 38 0.36 5.96 33.32
CA LEU A 38 -0.28 5.06 34.28
C LEU A 38 -0.36 5.72 35.67
N LYS A 39 -1.54 5.65 36.28
CA LYS A 39 -1.86 6.28 37.55
C LYS A 39 -2.67 5.32 38.42
N SER A 40 -2.80 5.65 39.70
CA SER A 40 -3.70 4.92 40.60
C SER A 40 -5.15 5.04 40.12
N GLY A 41 -5.86 3.93 39.97
CA GLY A 41 -7.22 3.91 39.41
C GLY A 41 -7.74 2.50 39.13
N GLU A 42 -8.91 2.42 38.49
CA GLU A 42 -9.50 1.16 38.08
C GLU A 42 -9.33 0.97 36.58
N TYR A 43 -9.01 -0.26 36.18
CA TYR A 43 -8.66 -0.57 34.79
C TYR A 43 -9.22 -1.91 34.34
N LEU A 44 -9.65 -1.96 33.08
CA LEU A 44 -9.51 -3.17 32.29
C LEU A 44 -8.08 -3.27 31.78
N ILE A 45 -7.49 -4.46 31.83
CA ILE A 45 -6.11 -4.68 31.43
C ILE A 45 -6.10 -5.66 30.26
N TYR A 46 -5.73 -5.17 29.08
CA TYR A 46 -5.58 -5.99 27.88
C TYR A 46 -4.16 -6.52 27.77
N CYS A 47 -4.05 -7.81 27.47
CA CYS A 47 -2.82 -8.59 27.48
C CYS A 47 -2.56 -9.20 26.11
N GLU A 48 -1.33 -9.05 25.63
CA GLU A 48 -0.85 -9.60 24.36
C GLU A 48 0.44 -10.38 24.57
N ALA A 49 0.57 -11.51 23.89
CA ALA A 49 1.77 -12.33 23.96
C ALA A 49 1.98 -13.11 22.66
N SER A 50 3.24 -13.32 22.30
CA SER A 50 3.61 -14.00 21.06
C SER A 50 3.01 -15.41 20.97
N GLY A 51 2.28 -15.68 19.88
CA GLY A 51 1.64 -16.97 19.64
C GLY A 51 0.46 -17.27 20.58
N LYS A 52 -0.16 -16.26 21.18
CA LYS A 52 -1.39 -16.36 21.96
C LYS A 52 -2.51 -15.53 21.34
N THR A 53 -3.75 -15.94 21.59
CA THR A 53 -4.91 -15.06 21.36
C THR A 53 -4.88 -13.98 22.44
N PRO A 54 -4.78 -12.69 22.09
CA PRO A 54 -4.86 -11.59 23.05
C PRO A 54 -6.15 -11.59 23.85
N GLY A 55 -6.19 -10.94 25.01
CA GLY A 55 -7.43 -10.76 25.77
C GLY A 55 -7.29 -10.01 27.08
N PHE A 56 -8.38 -9.93 27.85
CA PHE A 56 -8.41 -9.17 29.10
C PHE A 56 -8.00 -10.02 30.30
N LEU A 57 -7.18 -9.44 31.17
CA LEU A 57 -6.74 -10.03 32.43
C LEU A 57 -7.93 -10.27 33.35
N PHE A 58 -8.04 -11.48 33.88
CA PHE A 58 -9.03 -11.84 34.88
C PHE A 58 -8.44 -12.77 35.93
N TYR A 59 -9.12 -12.81 37.08
CA TYR A 59 -8.85 -13.77 38.14
C TYR A 59 -9.73 -15.02 37.97
N LYS A 60 -9.11 -16.20 37.92
CA LYS A 60 -9.78 -17.50 37.79
C LYS A 60 -10.03 -18.11 39.16
N ASN A 61 -11.27 -18.05 39.64
CA ASN A 61 -11.66 -18.47 40.99
C ASN A 61 -11.43 -19.95 41.34
N ASP A 62 -11.41 -20.83 40.35
CA ASP A 62 -11.37 -22.29 40.52
C ASP A 62 -9.96 -22.89 40.30
N ASP A 63 -8.92 -22.07 40.21
CA ASP A 63 -7.56 -22.52 39.91
C ASP A 63 -6.49 -21.76 40.72
N ASN A 64 -6.17 -22.28 41.90
CA ASN A 64 -5.14 -21.69 42.78
C ASN A 64 -3.71 -21.86 42.24
N ASP A 65 -3.47 -22.85 41.36
CA ASP A 65 -2.15 -23.09 40.78
C ASP A 65 -1.85 -22.12 39.62
N ARG A 66 -2.90 -21.61 38.96
CA ARG A 66 -2.81 -20.72 37.79
C ARG A 66 -3.92 -19.64 37.83
N PRO A 67 -3.91 -18.77 38.85
CA PRO A 67 -5.04 -17.89 39.16
C PRO A 67 -5.19 -16.70 38.22
N PHE A 68 -4.11 -16.22 37.61
CA PHE A 68 -4.14 -15.02 36.74
C PHE A 68 -4.01 -15.42 35.28
N ARG A 69 -5.01 -15.04 34.47
CA ARG A 69 -5.14 -15.45 33.06
C ARG A 69 -5.72 -14.33 32.21
N PHE A 70 -5.63 -14.46 30.89
CA PHE A 70 -6.33 -13.54 29.99
C PHE A 70 -7.08 -14.27 28.88
N ASN A 71 -8.24 -13.75 28.50
CA ASN A 71 -9.03 -14.25 27.36
C ASN A 71 -10.00 -13.16 26.83
N ASN A 72 -10.74 -13.47 25.76
CA ASN A 72 -11.78 -12.59 25.20
C ASN A 72 -13.20 -12.97 25.67
N GLY A 73 -13.31 -13.58 26.86
CA GLY A 73 -14.58 -14.11 27.39
C GLY A 73 -15.48 -13.06 28.05
N ILE A 74 -15.04 -11.81 28.13
CA ILE A 74 -15.84 -10.71 28.66
C ILE A 74 -16.75 -10.13 27.58
N SER A 75 -18.02 -9.89 27.93
CA SER A 75 -18.89 -9.06 27.08
C SER A 75 -18.68 -7.59 27.44
N ILE A 76 -18.30 -6.79 26.44
CA ILE A 76 -18.23 -5.34 26.53
C ILE A 76 -19.20 -4.79 25.50
N THR A 77 -20.33 -4.25 25.97
CA THR A 77 -21.35 -3.66 25.09
C THR A 77 -21.33 -2.16 25.26
N ALA A 78 -21.07 -1.41 24.20
CA ALA A 78 -21.06 0.05 24.24
C ALA A 78 -20.12 0.67 25.30
N GLY A 79 -18.96 0.04 25.54
CA GLY A 79 -18.05 0.45 26.60
C GLY A 79 -18.55 0.10 28.02
N TYR A 80 -19.58 -0.74 28.17
CA TYR A 80 -20.03 -1.22 29.47
C TYR A 80 -19.50 -2.62 29.76
N VAL A 81 -18.98 -2.79 30.97
CA VAL A 81 -18.45 -4.03 31.53
C VAL A 81 -19.31 -4.43 32.72
N SER A 82 -20.04 -5.54 32.59
CA SER A 82 -20.89 -6.04 33.67
C SER A 82 -20.16 -6.93 34.67
N ASN A 83 -18.92 -7.32 34.37
CA ASN A 83 -18.21 -8.36 35.12
C ASN A 83 -16.96 -7.79 35.80
N ALA A 84 -17.05 -7.57 37.11
CA ALA A 84 -15.95 -7.02 37.92
C ALA A 84 -14.73 -7.96 37.99
N TYR A 85 -14.82 -9.24 37.59
CA TYR A 85 -13.68 -10.16 37.56
C TYR A 85 -12.55 -9.71 36.62
N TYR A 86 -12.87 -8.86 35.63
CA TYR A 86 -11.91 -8.31 34.68
C TYR A 86 -11.41 -6.91 35.06
N VAL A 87 -11.96 -6.33 36.13
CA VAL A 87 -11.59 -4.98 36.58
C VAL A 87 -10.56 -5.08 37.69
N TRP A 88 -9.49 -4.29 37.55
CA TRP A 88 -8.34 -4.28 38.44
C TRP A 88 -8.13 -2.87 38.99
N THR A 89 -8.04 -2.77 40.32
CA THR A 89 -7.51 -1.58 40.98
C THR A 89 -5.99 -1.62 40.86
N VAL A 90 -5.44 -0.61 40.18
CA VAL A 90 -4.01 -0.35 40.07
C VAL A 90 -3.66 0.75 41.07
N ALA A 91 -2.65 0.54 41.91
CA ALA A 91 -2.20 1.54 42.88
C ALA A 91 -0.69 1.80 42.71
N GLU A 92 -0.32 3.08 42.68
CA GLU A 92 1.06 3.54 42.69
C GLU A 92 1.67 3.37 44.09
N VAL A 93 2.88 2.82 44.12
CA VAL A 93 3.68 2.59 45.33
C VAL A 93 5.07 3.15 45.08
N GLU A 94 5.47 4.15 45.86
CA GLU A 94 6.82 4.71 45.81
C GLU A 94 7.77 3.89 46.69
N GLU A 95 8.80 3.31 46.08
CA GLU A 95 9.81 2.52 46.79
C GLU A 95 11.19 2.67 46.15
N ASN A 96 12.21 2.95 46.97
CA ASN A 96 13.60 3.15 46.52
C ASN A 96 13.75 4.17 45.37
N GLY A 97 12.90 5.21 45.34
CA GLY A 97 12.91 6.24 44.31
C GLY A 97 12.33 5.80 42.96
N LYS A 98 11.61 4.68 42.91
CA LYS A 98 10.85 4.21 41.75
C LYS A 98 9.35 4.17 42.07
N THR A 99 8.54 4.55 41.08
CA THR A 99 7.09 4.28 41.06
C THR A 99 6.85 2.83 40.64
N LEU A 100 6.28 2.03 41.53
CA LEU A 100 5.86 0.65 41.30
C LEU A 100 4.34 0.55 41.34
N TYR A 101 3.80 -0.55 40.84
CA TYR A 101 2.35 -0.77 40.73
C TYR A 101 1.92 -2.08 41.37
N THR A 102 0.86 -2.01 42.19
CA THR A 102 0.15 -3.20 42.69
C THR A 102 -1.19 -3.36 42.01
N PHE A 103 -1.63 -4.59 41.78
CA PHE A 103 -2.84 -4.92 41.02
C PHE A 103 -3.77 -5.78 41.87
N THR A 104 -4.93 -5.25 42.22
CA THR A 104 -5.94 -5.90 43.06
C THR A 104 -7.23 -6.09 42.28
N ASN A 105 -7.79 -7.30 42.27
CA ASN A 105 -9.03 -7.58 41.56
C ASN A 105 -10.21 -6.92 42.26
N LYS A 106 -11.08 -6.26 41.48
CA LYS A 106 -12.19 -5.48 42.01
C LYS A 106 -13.34 -6.33 42.54
N GLN A 107 -13.55 -7.52 41.97
CA GLN A 107 -14.62 -8.42 42.42
C GLN A 107 -14.32 -9.01 43.80
N ASP A 108 -13.04 -9.22 44.12
CA ASP A 108 -12.57 -9.74 45.40
C ASP A 108 -11.20 -9.13 45.73
N ASN A 109 -11.20 -8.13 46.59
CA ASN A 109 -9.99 -7.39 46.98
C ASN A 109 -8.95 -8.25 47.75
N SER A 110 -9.26 -9.50 48.08
CA SER A 110 -8.27 -10.46 48.59
C SER A 110 -7.42 -11.10 47.47
N LYS A 111 -7.74 -10.82 46.21
CA LYS A 111 -7.04 -11.35 45.03
C LYS A 111 -6.21 -10.26 44.38
N TYR A 112 -4.92 -10.48 44.27
CA TYR A 112 -3.95 -9.51 43.75
C TYR A 112 -2.82 -10.23 43.05
N LEU A 113 -2.17 -9.61 42.06
CA LEU A 113 -1.01 -10.21 41.42
C LEU A 113 0.07 -10.54 42.47
N LEU A 114 0.51 -11.78 42.47
CA LEU A 114 1.43 -12.33 43.48
C LEU A 114 2.87 -12.23 43.01
N LYS A 115 3.77 -12.02 43.97
CA LYS A 115 5.22 -12.11 43.76
C LYS A 115 5.69 -13.54 43.93
N ASP A 116 6.44 -14.05 42.96
CA ASP A 116 7.17 -15.30 43.09
C ASP A 116 8.62 -15.07 43.53
N ASN A 117 9.17 -16.00 44.30
CA ASN A 117 10.58 -16.02 44.72
C ASN A 117 11.47 -16.82 43.75
N MET A 118 10.86 -17.52 42.78
CA MET A 118 11.52 -18.28 41.74
C MET A 118 10.77 -18.14 40.42
N TRP A 119 11.45 -18.34 39.29
CA TRP A 119 10.80 -18.39 37.98
C TRP A 119 9.83 -19.57 37.86
N ASN A 120 8.89 -19.44 36.93
CA ASN A 120 7.98 -20.52 36.55
C ASN A 120 7.10 -21.06 37.70
N ARG A 121 6.62 -20.17 38.58
CA ARG A 121 5.73 -20.55 39.70
C ARG A 121 4.27 -20.14 39.49
N ASN A 122 3.93 -19.66 38.29
CA ASN A 122 2.56 -19.35 37.84
C ASN A 122 1.81 -18.34 38.71
N MET A 123 2.52 -17.57 39.55
CA MET A 123 1.89 -16.70 40.53
C MET A 123 0.83 -17.44 41.36
N ALA A 124 1.10 -18.69 41.73
CA ALA A 124 0.16 -19.55 42.43
C ALA A 124 -0.18 -19.03 43.82
N ILE A 125 -1.40 -19.27 44.29
CA ILE A 125 -1.90 -18.82 45.59
C ILE A 125 -1.34 -19.72 46.69
N SER A 126 -0.50 -19.16 47.56
CA SER A 126 -0.03 -19.82 48.78
C SER A 126 0.16 -18.81 49.93
N ALA A 127 0.13 -19.29 51.17
CA ALA A 127 0.12 -18.45 52.38
C ALA A 127 1.41 -17.63 52.59
N ASP A 128 2.48 -17.97 51.88
CA ASP A 128 3.81 -17.35 51.93
C ASP A 128 4.06 -16.32 50.81
N LYS A 129 3.08 -16.06 49.94
CA LYS A 129 3.22 -15.13 48.81
C LYS A 129 2.84 -13.71 49.21
N GLU A 130 3.61 -12.75 48.70
CA GLU A 130 3.41 -11.32 48.90
C GLU A 130 2.75 -10.68 47.67
N ILE A 131 2.15 -9.49 47.84
CA ILE A 131 1.65 -8.67 46.73
C ILE A 131 2.83 -8.26 45.85
N ALA A 132 2.73 -8.47 44.53
CA ALA A 132 3.73 -7.99 43.60
C ALA A 132 3.69 -6.46 43.47
N LYS A 133 4.84 -5.83 43.65
CA LYS A 133 5.08 -4.42 43.30
C LYS A 133 5.87 -4.41 42.00
N LEU A 134 5.21 -4.08 40.90
CA LEU A 134 5.75 -4.25 39.55
C LEU A 134 6.25 -2.92 38.97
N GLU A 135 7.40 -2.97 38.31
CA GLU A 135 7.91 -1.88 37.48
C GLU A 135 7.25 -1.95 36.09
N ALA A 136 6.71 -0.83 35.63
CA ALA A 136 6.14 -0.70 34.28
C ALA A 136 7.20 -0.17 33.31
N VAL A 137 7.53 -0.96 32.29
CA VAL A 137 8.60 -0.72 31.33
C VAL A 137 7.99 -0.41 29.96
N PRO A 138 8.36 0.69 29.29
CA PRO A 138 7.83 1.01 27.97
C PRO A 138 8.37 0.01 26.94
N TYR A 139 7.54 -0.40 26.00
CA TYR A 139 7.95 -1.21 24.85
C TYR A 139 7.39 -0.63 23.55
N THR A 140 8.19 -0.68 22.50
CA THR A 140 7.76 -0.35 21.14
C THR A 140 8.21 -1.49 20.24
N ASP A 141 7.26 -2.12 19.54
CA ASP A 141 7.57 -3.25 18.66
C ASP A 141 8.19 -2.80 17.33
N GLU A 142 8.58 -3.76 16.48
CA GLU A 142 9.22 -3.51 15.18
C GLU A 142 8.32 -2.75 14.18
N ILE A 143 7.02 -2.61 14.47
CA ILE A 143 6.04 -1.91 13.63
C ILE A 143 5.59 -0.57 14.23
N GLY A 144 6.15 -0.17 15.38
CA GLY A 144 5.96 1.12 16.03
C GLY A 144 4.83 1.17 17.08
N VAL A 145 4.22 0.05 17.44
CA VAL A 145 3.14 -0.01 18.42
C VAL A 145 3.71 0.09 19.83
N LYS A 146 3.19 1.03 20.62
CA LYS A 146 3.57 1.24 22.02
C LYS A 146 2.72 0.38 22.96
N THR A 147 3.35 -0.28 23.91
CA THR A 147 2.72 -1.06 25.00
C THR A 147 3.57 -1.00 26.28
N ILE A 148 3.07 -1.60 27.36
CA ILE A 148 3.75 -1.67 28.65
C ILE A 148 4.12 -3.12 28.96
N ALA A 149 5.36 -3.39 29.34
CA ALA A 149 5.74 -4.65 29.96
C ALA A 149 5.85 -4.48 31.49
N LEU A 150 5.55 -5.53 32.25
CA LEU A 150 5.62 -5.52 33.71
C LEU A 150 6.72 -6.48 34.20
N LYS A 151 7.53 -6.05 35.17
CA LYS A 151 8.56 -6.89 35.81
C LYS A 151 8.65 -6.65 37.33
N LEU A 152 9.23 -7.59 38.07
CA LEU A 152 9.66 -7.30 39.44
C LEU A 152 10.95 -6.45 39.41
N PRO A 153 11.10 -5.45 40.31
CA PRO A 153 12.29 -4.62 40.34
C PRO A 153 13.52 -5.35 40.91
N GLU A 154 13.31 -6.37 41.74
CA GLU A 154 14.34 -7.26 42.26
C GLU A 154 14.51 -8.54 41.42
N GLN A 155 15.71 -9.10 41.49
CA GLN A 155 16.00 -10.42 40.94
C GLN A 155 15.34 -11.51 41.80
N ILE A 156 14.89 -12.57 41.16
CA ILE A 156 14.33 -13.76 41.81
C ILE A 156 15.06 -15.01 41.32
N THR A 157 14.97 -16.12 42.03
CA THR A 157 15.78 -17.31 41.75
C THR A 157 15.43 -17.89 40.37
N PRO A 158 16.41 -18.10 39.46
CA PRO A 158 16.15 -18.71 38.16
C PRO A 158 15.57 -20.12 38.28
N ALA A 159 14.84 -20.55 37.24
CA ALA A 159 14.46 -21.95 37.11
C ALA A 159 15.72 -22.83 36.96
N GLU A 160 15.61 -24.11 37.30
CA GLU A 160 16.75 -25.03 37.21
C GLU A 160 17.32 -25.07 35.79
N GLY A 161 18.61 -24.73 35.65
CA GLY A 161 19.31 -24.68 34.36
C GLY A 161 19.25 -23.34 33.63
N GLU A 162 18.55 -22.33 34.16
CA GLU A 162 18.45 -21.00 33.55
C GLU A 162 19.47 -20.01 34.15
N ALA A 163 19.97 -19.09 33.32
CA ALA A 163 20.82 -17.97 33.76
C ALA A 163 19.99 -16.91 34.49
N ASN A 164 20.62 -16.03 35.28
CA ASN A 164 19.90 -14.94 35.96
C ASN A 164 19.60 -13.78 35.00
N ALA A 165 18.38 -13.21 35.05
CA ALA A 165 17.91 -12.10 34.22
C ALA A 165 16.69 -11.39 34.84
N ASP A 166 16.28 -10.24 34.28
CA ASP A 166 15.14 -9.48 34.80
C ASP A 166 13.82 -10.28 34.70
N PRO A 167 13.06 -10.40 35.82
CA PRO A 167 11.85 -11.23 35.88
C PRO A 167 10.62 -10.49 35.33
N TYR A 168 10.45 -10.52 34.01
CA TYR A 168 9.25 -10.02 33.35
C TYR A 168 8.08 -11.00 33.50
N ILE A 169 6.86 -10.49 33.35
CA ILE A 169 5.66 -11.32 33.24
C ILE A 169 5.58 -11.92 31.84
N PHE A 170 5.56 -13.25 31.78
CA PHE A 170 5.32 -14.05 30.58
C PHE A 170 4.03 -14.87 30.75
N CYS A 171 3.63 -15.58 29.70
CA CYS A 171 2.54 -16.53 29.77
C CYS A 171 2.91 -17.90 29.18
N ASN A 172 2.26 -18.96 29.69
CA ASN A 172 2.47 -20.31 29.17
C ASN A 172 1.68 -20.59 27.86
N THR A 173 1.89 -21.77 27.27
CA THR A 173 1.61 -21.98 25.84
C THR A 173 0.30 -22.66 25.44
N ALA A 174 -0.52 -23.22 26.34
CA ALA A 174 -1.71 -24.00 25.96
C ALA A 174 -3.01 -23.53 26.66
N GLY A 175 -4.06 -23.27 25.87
CA GLY A 175 -5.40 -22.88 26.37
C GLY A 175 -5.49 -21.40 26.76
N ASP A 176 -6.25 -21.11 27.83
CA ASP A 176 -6.28 -19.78 28.48
C ASP A 176 -4.90 -19.46 29.08
N PRO A 177 -4.12 -18.53 28.50
CA PRO A 177 -2.74 -18.29 28.93
C PRO A 177 -2.71 -17.81 30.39
N ASN A 178 -1.90 -18.47 31.23
CA ASN A 178 -1.69 -18.03 32.61
C ASN A 178 -0.44 -17.15 32.73
N LEU A 179 -0.38 -16.30 33.74
CA LEU A 179 0.78 -15.44 33.98
C LEU A 179 1.83 -16.12 34.87
N SER A 180 3.11 -15.86 34.60
CA SER A 180 4.24 -16.37 35.38
C SER A 180 5.47 -15.48 35.16
N TYR A 181 6.41 -15.42 36.12
CA TYR A 181 7.66 -14.69 35.94
C TYR A 181 8.73 -15.53 35.26
N TRP A 182 9.41 -14.94 34.28
CA TRP A 182 10.55 -15.52 33.57
C TRP A 182 11.61 -14.46 33.27
N GLY A 183 12.87 -14.88 33.22
CA GLY A 183 13.99 -13.99 32.95
C GLY A 183 14.11 -13.56 31.49
N SER A 184 14.35 -12.28 31.27
CA SER A 184 14.71 -11.73 29.95
C SER A 184 15.49 -10.44 30.08
N ASP A 185 16.45 -10.19 29.19
CA ASP A 185 17.19 -8.92 29.14
C ASP A 185 16.36 -7.76 28.55
N ASN A 186 15.25 -8.09 27.87
CA ASN A 186 14.36 -7.11 27.26
C ASN A 186 12.89 -7.60 27.24
N PRO A 187 11.91 -6.70 27.08
CA PRO A 187 10.50 -7.08 27.11
C PRO A 187 9.96 -7.72 25.81
N LYS A 188 10.77 -8.00 24.78
CA LYS A 188 10.28 -8.46 23.45
C LYS A 188 9.42 -9.72 23.50
N GLY A 189 9.73 -10.64 24.42
CA GLY A 189 8.99 -11.90 24.60
C GLY A 189 7.94 -11.89 25.72
N ALA A 190 7.91 -10.84 26.54
CA ALA A 190 7.02 -10.72 27.69
C ALA A 190 5.56 -10.52 27.26
N VAL A 191 4.64 -10.61 28.22
CA VAL A 191 3.27 -10.12 28.02
C VAL A 191 3.31 -8.60 27.92
N HIS A 192 2.63 -8.07 26.91
CA HIS A 192 2.46 -6.65 26.68
C HIS A 192 1.06 -6.24 27.14
N PHE A 193 1.02 -5.18 27.95
CA PHE A 193 -0.16 -4.71 28.64
C PHE A 193 -0.58 -3.35 28.08
N THR A 194 -1.89 -3.19 27.97
CA THR A 194 -2.56 -1.92 27.69
C THR A 194 -3.67 -1.72 28.71
N PHE A 195 -3.75 -0.53 29.29
CA PHE A 195 -4.68 -0.22 30.38
C PHE A 195 -5.80 0.68 29.89
N TYR A 196 -7.04 0.30 30.21
CA TYR A 196 -8.22 1.09 29.88
C TYR A 196 -8.88 1.54 31.18
N PRO A 197 -8.83 2.83 31.51
CA PRO A 197 -9.47 3.37 32.70
C PRO A 197 -10.95 3.00 32.72
N VAL A 198 -11.46 2.63 33.89
CA VAL A 198 -12.89 2.40 34.09
C VAL A 198 -13.46 3.28 35.20
N SER A 199 -14.75 3.59 35.08
CA SER A 199 -15.52 4.31 36.08
C SER A 199 -16.69 3.48 36.57
N GLU A 200 -16.85 3.36 37.88
CA GLU A 200 -18.04 2.74 38.50
C GLU A 200 -19.30 3.52 38.13
N THR A 201 -20.37 2.79 37.84
CA THR A 201 -21.69 3.39 37.60
C THR A 201 -22.72 2.79 38.56
N SER A 202 -23.40 3.66 39.31
CA SER A 202 -24.56 3.30 40.13
C SER A 202 -25.84 3.74 39.41
N SER A 203 -26.80 2.82 39.21
CA SER A 203 -28.21 3.06 38.83
C SER A 203 -28.60 2.94 37.33
N PRO A 204 -29.89 2.66 37.03
CA PRO A 204 -30.39 2.19 35.74
C PRO A 204 -30.75 3.38 34.84
N ALA A 205 -29.74 4.10 34.33
CA ALA A 205 -29.95 4.96 33.17
C ALA A 205 -30.42 4.10 31.97
N PRO A 206 -31.19 4.62 31.00
CA PRO A 206 -31.41 3.91 29.75
C PRO A 206 -30.05 3.50 29.20
N ARG A 207 -29.87 2.18 29.04
CA ARG A 207 -28.61 1.63 28.54
C ARG A 207 -28.57 1.87 27.04
N TYR A 208 -27.88 2.93 26.63
CA TYR A 208 -27.61 3.17 25.22
C TYR A 208 -26.67 2.09 24.68
N PRO A 209 -26.87 1.61 23.44
CA PRO A 209 -25.92 0.72 22.76
C PRO A 209 -24.68 1.48 22.25
N PHE A 210 -24.41 2.69 22.75
CA PHE A 210 -23.28 3.55 22.44
C PHE A 210 -22.87 4.38 23.67
N LEU A 211 -21.66 4.92 23.62
CA LEU A 211 -21.18 5.93 24.56
C LEU A 211 -21.76 7.30 24.16
N LEU A 212 -22.11 8.10 25.16
CA LEU A 212 -22.57 9.47 24.97
C LEU A 212 -21.38 10.41 24.95
N SER A 213 -21.36 11.27 23.94
CA SER A 213 -20.39 12.36 23.81
C SER A 213 -20.75 13.50 24.76
N GLU A 214 -19.71 14.21 25.23
CA GLU A 214 -19.92 15.49 25.90
C GLU A 214 -20.48 16.52 24.91
N ALA A 215 -21.30 17.45 25.42
CA ALA A 215 -21.86 18.52 24.60
C ALA A 215 -20.75 19.41 24.01
N PRO A 216 -20.85 19.83 22.74
CA PRO A 216 -19.94 20.79 22.13
C PRO A 216 -19.86 22.10 22.92
N LYS A 217 -18.67 22.72 22.91
CA LYS A 217 -18.40 24.02 23.56
C LYS A 217 -17.69 24.93 22.57
N ASP A 218 -18.08 26.21 22.55
CA ASP A 218 -17.46 27.26 21.72
C ASP A 218 -17.37 26.91 20.21
N GLY A 219 -18.37 26.17 19.71
CA GLY A 219 -18.44 25.76 18.30
C GLY A 219 -17.53 24.59 17.94
N GLN A 220 -16.94 23.91 18.92
CA GLN A 220 -16.05 22.76 18.73
C GLN A 220 -16.61 21.53 19.45
N PHE A 221 -16.35 20.36 18.89
CA PHE A 221 -16.65 19.10 19.56
C PHE A 221 -15.78 18.98 20.82
N ALA A 222 -16.34 18.39 21.88
CA ALA A 222 -15.61 18.17 23.11
C ALA A 222 -14.53 17.10 22.90
N GLU A 223 -13.47 17.12 23.73
CA GLU A 223 -12.42 16.08 23.70
C GLU A 223 -13.02 14.68 23.84
N LYS A 224 -14.04 14.51 24.68
CA LYS A 224 -14.80 13.26 24.84
C LYS A 224 -15.96 13.18 23.86
N THR A 225 -15.65 13.17 22.56
CA THR A 225 -16.60 12.89 21.49
C THR A 225 -16.37 11.49 20.94
N TYR A 226 -17.42 10.68 20.93
CA TYR A 226 -17.39 9.30 20.44
C TYR A 226 -18.05 9.22 19.07
N TRP A 227 -17.30 8.73 18.09
CA TRP A 227 -17.72 8.69 16.70
C TRP A 227 -18.17 7.28 16.29
N TYR A 228 -19.23 7.23 15.50
CA TYR A 228 -19.85 5.99 15.06
C TYR A 228 -20.15 6.03 13.57
N PHE A 229 -20.00 4.88 12.90
CA PHE A 229 -20.77 4.61 11.70
C PHE A 229 -22.21 4.30 12.13
N LEU A 230 -23.17 5.01 11.54
CA LEU A 230 -24.59 4.83 11.83
C LEU A 230 -25.22 3.94 10.77
N LYS A 231 -25.97 2.93 11.19
CA LYS A 231 -26.72 2.04 10.30
C LYS A 231 -28.20 2.07 10.64
N LEU A 232 -29.03 1.99 9.61
CA LEU A 232 -30.47 1.80 9.69
C LEU A 232 -30.83 0.61 8.81
N ASN A 233 -31.52 -0.39 9.36
CA ASN A 233 -31.83 -1.62 8.63
C ASN A 233 -30.58 -2.27 7.97
N ASN A 234 -29.47 -2.33 8.71
CA ASN A 234 -28.15 -2.81 8.27
C ASN A 234 -27.47 -2.02 7.13
N LYS A 235 -28.03 -0.89 6.69
CA LYS A 235 -27.42 0.00 5.69
C LYS A 235 -26.78 1.22 6.36
N TYR A 236 -25.63 1.66 5.89
CA TYR A 236 -24.90 2.82 6.40
C TYR A 236 -25.59 4.12 5.99
N ALA A 237 -25.87 4.95 6.99
CA ALA A 237 -26.36 6.31 6.84
C ALA A 237 -25.18 7.27 6.65
N THR A 238 -25.20 8.05 5.59
CA THR A 238 -24.15 9.04 5.33
C THR A 238 -24.73 10.38 4.98
N TYR A 239 -24.20 11.44 5.57
CA TYR A 239 -24.49 12.79 5.13
C TYR A 239 -23.95 13.02 3.71
N LYS A 240 -24.71 13.76 2.89
CA LYS A 240 -24.29 14.19 1.56
C LYS A 240 -24.61 15.68 1.41
N GLU A 241 -23.59 16.49 1.13
CA GLU A 241 -23.74 17.92 0.95
C GLU A 241 -24.70 18.22 -0.22
N GLY A 242 -25.61 19.18 -0.01
CA GLY A 242 -26.67 19.53 -0.97
C GLY A 242 -27.83 18.54 -1.08
N SER A 243 -27.77 17.37 -0.41
CA SER A 243 -28.89 16.42 -0.38
C SER A 243 -30.02 16.88 0.55
N THR A 244 -31.28 16.59 0.20
CA THR A 244 -32.46 16.87 1.03
C THR A 244 -32.81 15.75 2.01
N SER A 245 -32.14 14.61 1.91
CA SER A 245 -32.27 13.43 2.79
C SER A 245 -30.90 12.88 3.17
N ILE A 246 -30.85 11.93 4.11
CA ILE A 246 -29.67 11.13 4.44
C ILE A 246 -29.70 9.81 3.65
N PRO A 247 -28.80 9.61 2.66
CA PRO A 247 -28.65 8.36 1.92
C PRO A 247 -28.35 7.14 2.79
N LEU A 248 -28.81 5.98 2.32
CA LEU A 248 -28.51 4.67 2.89
C LEU A 248 -27.78 3.79 1.86
N THR A 249 -26.66 3.18 2.28
CA THR A 249 -25.82 2.33 1.42
C THR A 249 -25.53 0.98 2.06
N SER A 250 -25.50 -0.09 1.28
CA SER A 250 -25.30 -1.46 1.82
C SER A 250 -23.85 -1.75 2.22
N THR A 251 -22.89 -0.99 1.68
CA THR A 251 -21.45 -1.10 1.98
C THR A 251 -21.02 0.11 2.79
N ASN A 252 -20.03 -0.04 3.69
CA ASN A 252 -19.50 1.10 4.44
C ASN A 252 -18.71 1.99 3.46
N PRO A 253 -19.17 3.22 3.15
CA PRO A 253 -18.51 4.02 2.15
C PRO A 253 -17.30 4.80 2.69
N VAL A 254 -17.10 4.87 4.02
CA VAL A 254 -16.08 5.66 4.73
C VAL A 254 -15.74 6.95 3.99
N ASN A 255 -16.69 7.88 4.02
CA ASN A 255 -16.67 9.16 3.30
C ASN A 255 -16.84 10.34 4.27
N TYR A 256 -16.72 11.56 3.72
CA TYR A 256 -16.85 12.81 4.46
C TYR A 256 -18.06 12.87 5.41
N GLY A 257 -19.20 12.25 5.06
CA GLY A 257 -20.43 12.27 5.85
C GLY A 257 -20.69 11.05 6.74
N SER A 258 -19.69 10.21 6.99
CA SER A 258 -19.90 8.87 7.62
C SER A 258 -19.91 8.86 9.16
N PHE A 259 -19.47 9.93 9.82
CA PHE A 259 -19.16 9.91 11.26
C PHE A 259 -20.23 10.63 12.08
N TRP A 260 -20.87 9.90 12.98
CA TRP A 260 -22.00 10.36 13.78
C TRP A 260 -21.66 10.34 15.28
N ALA A 261 -22.18 11.30 16.04
CA ALA A 261 -22.00 11.39 17.48
C ALA A 261 -23.33 11.66 18.18
N PHE A 262 -23.48 11.15 19.40
CA PHE A 262 -24.70 11.24 20.20
C PHE A 262 -24.41 12.00 21.49
N VAL A 263 -25.22 13.01 21.81
CA VAL A 263 -25.13 13.80 23.04
C VAL A 263 -26.48 13.72 23.75
N GLU A 264 -26.49 13.45 25.05
CA GLU A 264 -27.70 13.51 25.88
C GLU A 264 -27.85 14.91 26.48
N ASN A 265 -29.08 15.44 26.52
CA ASN A 265 -29.34 16.84 26.82
C ASN A 265 -29.65 17.14 28.30
N GLY A 266 -29.56 16.15 29.19
CA GLY A 266 -29.92 16.21 30.62
C GLY A 266 -31.40 15.95 30.92
N ASP A 267 -32.25 15.85 29.89
CA ASP A 267 -33.70 15.61 29.98
C ASP A 267 -34.14 14.24 29.43
N GLY A 268 -33.16 13.38 29.08
CA GLY A 268 -33.37 12.07 28.47
C GLY A 268 -33.44 12.09 26.94
N THR A 269 -33.47 13.27 26.30
CA THR A 269 -33.46 13.40 24.84
C THR A 269 -32.04 13.42 24.28
N LEU A 270 -31.91 13.00 23.03
CA LEU A 270 -30.64 12.93 22.31
C LEU A 270 -30.55 14.02 21.25
N THR A 271 -29.39 14.67 21.18
CA THR A 271 -28.95 15.46 20.03
C THR A 271 -27.91 14.66 19.26
N ILE A 272 -28.05 14.59 17.94
CA ILE A 272 -27.19 13.77 17.09
C ILE A 272 -26.47 14.66 16.08
N TYR A 273 -25.15 14.53 16.03
CA TYR A 273 -24.25 15.30 15.19
C TYR A 273 -23.64 14.44 14.10
N ASN A 274 -23.14 15.10 13.05
CA ASN A 274 -22.26 14.50 12.08
C ASN A 274 -21.00 15.36 11.95
N ALA A 275 -19.83 14.72 11.90
CA ALA A 275 -18.55 15.42 11.88
C ALA A 275 -18.41 16.37 10.66
N ALA A 276 -19.04 16.03 9.54
CA ALA A 276 -19.02 16.80 8.29
C ALA A 276 -19.48 18.25 8.45
N THR A 277 -20.50 18.49 9.27
CA THR A 277 -21.13 19.81 9.40
C THR A 277 -20.65 20.59 10.61
N GLY A 278 -19.67 20.07 11.35
CA GLY A 278 -19.31 20.60 12.65
C GLY A 278 -20.49 20.60 13.62
N THR A 279 -20.51 21.56 14.55
CA THR A 279 -21.49 21.63 15.64
C THR A 279 -22.72 22.49 15.31
N SER A 280 -22.81 23.02 14.09
CA SER A 280 -23.85 24.01 13.70
C SER A 280 -25.14 23.35 13.18
N LYS A 281 -25.06 22.09 12.74
CA LYS A 281 -26.20 21.33 12.22
C LYS A 281 -26.40 20.02 12.98
N PHE A 282 -27.65 19.60 13.05
CA PHE A 282 -28.10 18.45 13.83
C PHE A 282 -28.92 17.53 12.94
N PHE A 283 -28.87 16.22 13.20
CA PHE A 283 -29.85 15.31 12.61
C PHE A 283 -31.23 15.70 13.13
N ALA A 284 -32.07 16.20 12.24
CA ALA A 284 -33.26 16.96 12.59
C ALA A 284 -34.33 16.82 11.50
N ALA A 285 -35.54 17.26 11.79
CA ALA A 285 -36.63 17.31 10.83
C ALA A 285 -37.59 18.46 11.12
N ALA A 286 -38.42 18.81 10.13
CA ALA A 286 -39.57 19.67 10.37
C ALA A 286 -40.53 19.01 11.37
N ALA A 287 -41.20 19.83 12.20
CA ALA A 287 -42.25 19.38 13.11
C ALA A 287 -43.41 18.72 12.33
N ASN A 288 -44.04 17.73 12.96
CA ASN A 288 -45.11 16.88 12.40
C ASN A 288 -44.81 16.33 10.98
N PRO A 289 -43.71 15.58 10.78
CA PRO A 289 -43.38 15.02 9.48
C PRO A 289 -44.41 13.96 9.04
N ASN A 290 -44.62 13.82 7.74
CA ASN A 290 -45.46 12.77 7.18
C ASN A 290 -44.74 11.41 7.26
N THR A 291 -45.47 10.35 7.61
CA THR A 291 -44.97 8.97 7.70
C THR A 291 -45.22 8.14 6.42
N SER A 292 -45.51 8.78 5.28
CA SER A 292 -45.73 8.10 3.99
C SER A 292 -44.45 7.96 3.14
N GLY A 293 -43.27 8.08 3.75
CA GLY A 293 -41.98 8.01 3.04
C GLY A 293 -41.63 9.24 2.20
N THR A 294 -42.31 10.38 2.40
CA THR A 294 -42.09 11.64 1.64
C THR A 294 -41.50 12.78 2.48
N SER A 295 -41.35 12.59 3.79
CA SER A 295 -40.63 13.49 4.68
C SER A 295 -39.33 12.82 5.14
N TYR A 296 -38.25 13.59 5.18
CA TYR A 296 -36.91 13.09 5.42
C TYR A 296 -36.24 13.88 6.55
N PRO A 297 -35.67 13.22 7.57
CA PRO A 297 -34.71 13.87 8.44
C PRO A 297 -33.43 14.17 7.66
N ASN A 298 -32.71 15.20 8.09
CA ASN A 298 -31.46 15.65 7.49
C ASN A 298 -30.62 16.44 8.52
N LEU A 299 -29.41 16.89 8.15
CA LEU A 299 -28.63 17.82 8.96
C LEU A 299 -29.13 19.27 8.75
N MET A 300 -29.75 19.82 9.77
CA MET A 300 -30.38 21.15 9.72
C MET A 300 -29.86 22.05 10.85
N GLU A 301 -29.83 23.36 10.62
CA GLU A 301 -29.61 24.34 11.68
C GLU A 301 -30.85 24.45 12.57
N LYS A 302 -30.66 24.93 13.79
CA LYS A 302 -31.79 25.18 14.71
C LYS A 302 -32.60 26.36 14.21
N ALA A 303 -33.89 26.13 13.93
CA ALA A 303 -34.82 27.15 13.46
C ALA A 303 -36.24 26.89 13.99
N THR A 304 -37.09 27.91 13.93
CA THR A 304 -38.52 27.77 14.28
C THR A 304 -39.17 26.69 13.39
N GLY A 305 -39.86 25.73 14.02
CA GLY A 305 -40.52 24.63 13.31
C GLY A 305 -39.62 23.44 12.94
N VAL A 306 -38.35 23.46 13.36
CA VAL A 306 -37.42 22.34 13.23
C VAL A 306 -37.20 21.71 14.61
N THR A 307 -37.40 20.39 14.69
CA THR A 307 -37.09 19.59 15.87
C THR A 307 -35.72 18.93 15.69
N THR A 308 -34.80 19.20 16.61
CA THR A 308 -33.40 18.73 16.56
C THR A 308 -33.08 17.64 17.59
N THR A 309 -34.05 17.26 18.41
CA THR A 309 -33.88 16.28 19.49
C THR A 309 -34.70 15.03 19.22
N TRP A 310 -34.23 13.92 19.76
CA TRP A 310 -34.80 12.59 19.57
C TRP A 310 -35.00 11.87 20.89
N ASP A 311 -36.15 11.23 21.04
CA ASP A 311 -36.42 10.34 22.16
C ASP A 311 -35.82 8.97 21.84
N TYR A 312 -35.04 8.44 22.77
CA TYR A 312 -34.50 7.09 22.68
C TYR A 312 -35.59 6.05 22.93
N VAL A 313 -35.73 5.08 22.01
CA VAL A 313 -36.71 4.00 22.12
C VAL A 313 -35.98 2.65 22.11
N PRO A 314 -35.88 1.95 23.26
CA PRO A 314 -35.20 0.65 23.31
C PRO A 314 -35.94 -0.40 22.49
N VAL A 315 -35.19 -1.32 21.87
CA VAL A 315 -35.75 -2.49 21.18
C VAL A 315 -35.78 -3.67 22.15
N SER A 316 -36.98 -4.22 22.36
CA SER A 316 -37.15 -5.41 23.21
C SER A 316 -36.26 -6.56 22.73
N ASN A 317 -35.51 -7.17 23.65
CA ASN A 317 -34.60 -8.30 23.39
C ASN A 317 -33.39 -7.99 22.50
N SER A 318 -32.95 -6.73 22.41
CA SER A 318 -31.68 -6.38 21.75
C SER A 318 -30.91 -5.33 22.54
N ASP A 319 -29.63 -5.61 22.79
CA ASP A 319 -28.72 -4.69 23.47
C ASP A 319 -27.88 -3.85 22.49
N THR A 320 -28.07 -4.04 21.18
CA THR A 320 -27.29 -3.39 20.11
C THR A 320 -28.16 -2.58 19.15
N LYS A 321 -29.47 -2.81 19.18
CA LYS A 321 -30.45 -2.12 18.34
C LYS A 321 -31.27 -1.15 19.16
N PHE A 322 -31.63 -0.03 18.54
CA PHE A 322 -32.50 0.97 19.14
C PHE A 322 -33.31 1.67 18.05
N CYS A 323 -34.39 2.33 18.45
CA CYS A 323 -35.16 3.22 17.60
C CYS A 323 -35.02 4.65 18.12
N LEU A 324 -35.32 5.62 17.26
CA LEU A 324 -35.41 7.03 17.62
C LEU A 324 -36.81 7.53 17.25
N ASN A 325 -37.44 8.28 18.15
CA ASN A 325 -38.68 9.01 17.84
C ASN A 325 -38.39 10.50 17.86
N LEU A 326 -38.94 11.27 16.92
CA LEU A 326 -38.76 12.72 16.92
C LEU A 326 -39.40 13.32 18.18
N THR A 327 -38.63 14.06 18.99
CA THR A 327 -39.12 14.54 20.30
C THR A 327 -40.37 15.40 20.16
N GLY A 328 -41.35 15.14 21.02
CA GLY A 328 -42.63 15.85 21.03
C GLY A 328 -43.63 15.39 19.97
N GLU A 329 -43.25 14.43 19.12
CA GLU A 329 -44.13 13.84 18.11
C GLU A 329 -44.53 12.41 18.49
N THR A 330 -45.73 12.00 18.07
CA THR A 330 -46.20 10.62 18.28
C THR A 330 -45.94 9.79 17.04
N ASN A 331 -45.24 8.67 17.20
CA ASN A 331 -44.99 7.67 16.15
C ASN A 331 -44.30 8.27 14.91
N LYS A 332 -43.19 8.99 15.09
CA LYS A 332 -42.39 9.56 13.99
C LYS A 332 -40.97 8.99 14.05
N TYR A 333 -40.81 7.79 13.50
CA TYR A 333 -39.55 7.05 13.53
C TYR A 333 -38.81 7.21 12.20
N PRO A 334 -37.50 7.53 12.18
CA PRO A 334 -36.68 7.36 11.00
C PRO A 334 -36.70 5.90 10.53
N ASN A 335 -36.77 5.68 9.23
CA ASN A 335 -37.00 4.37 8.62
C ASN A 335 -36.37 4.25 7.22
N ASP A 336 -35.86 3.08 6.87
CA ASP A 336 -35.49 2.67 5.51
C ASP A 336 -36.77 2.32 4.71
N TYR A 337 -37.63 3.32 4.49
CA TYR A 337 -38.96 3.15 3.93
C TYR A 337 -38.89 2.45 2.58
N ALA A 338 -39.48 1.26 2.47
CA ALA A 338 -39.53 0.43 1.25
C ALA A 338 -38.18 0.23 0.53
N GLY A 339 -37.05 0.41 1.23
CA GLY A 339 -35.72 0.36 0.60
C GLY A 339 -35.43 1.55 -0.32
N ASN A 340 -36.06 2.71 -0.11
CA ASN A 340 -35.93 3.94 -0.92
C ASN A 340 -34.49 4.49 -1.05
N GLY A 341 -33.49 3.91 -0.36
CA GLY A 341 -32.09 4.35 -0.42
C GLY A 341 -31.79 5.63 0.36
N SER A 342 -32.72 6.07 1.23
CA SER A 342 -32.56 7.20 2.14
C SER A 342 -33.44 7.03 3.37
N ILE A 343 -33.05 7.67 4.47
CA ILE A 343 -33.85 7.70 5.70
C ILE A 343 -35.08 8.58 5.48
N ALA A 344 -36.28 8.00 5.64
CA ALA A 344 -37.56 8.71 5.65
C ALA A 344 -38.30 8.46 6.98
N PHE A 345 -39.53 8.97 7.14
CA PHE A 345 -40.34 8.71 8.33
C PHE A 345 -41.35 7.57 8.14
N TRP A 346 -41.55 6.80 9.22
CA TRP A 346 -42.57 5.77 9.36
C TRP A 346 -43.28 5.86 10.72
N ASN A 347 -44.47 5.26 10.81
CA ASN A 347 -45.36 5.35 11.97
C ASN A 347 -45.26 4.21 12.98
N ALA A 348 -44.25 3.34 12.86
CA ALA A 348 -44.05 2.23 13.77
C ALA A 348 -42.57 1.89 13.98
N THR A 349 -42.28 1.23 15.10
CA THR A 349 -40.99 0.58 15.37
C THR A 349 -40.99 -0.80 14.71
N GLY A 350 -40.15 -1.00 13.69
CA GLY A 350 -39.91 -2.29 13.04
C GLY A 350 -38.47 -2.35 12.53
N GLU A 351 -38.06 -3.44 11.86
CA GLU A 351 -36.66 -3.60 11.39
C GLU A 351 -36.16 -2.40 10.56
N GLY A 352 -37.04 -1.83 9.73
CA GLY A 352 -36.74 -0.62 8.95
C GLY A 352 -36.39 0.62 9.79
N SER A 353 -36.84 0.69 11.05
CA SER A 353 -36.61 1.80 11.98
C SER A 353 -35.50 1.53 13.00
N MET A 354 -34.89 0.35 12.96
CA MET A 354 -33.87 -0.06 13.92
C MET A 354 -32.49 0.44 13.51
N PHE A 355 -31.91 1.26 14.36
CA PHE A 355 -30.54 1.72 14.26
C PHE A 355 -29.57 0.73 14.90
N ILE A 356 -28.37 0.67 14.31
CA ILE A 356 -27.17 0.03 14.85
C ILE A 356 -26.04 1.05 14.71
N VAL A 357 -25.13 1.06 15.66
CA VAL A 357 -23.94 1.90 15.62
C VAL A 357 -22.70 1.04 15.71
N GLU A 358 -21.67 1.41 14.95
CA GLU A 358 -20.37 0.76 14.95
C GLU A 358 -19.33 1.81 15.34
N TYR A 359 -18.57 1.55 16.41
CA TYR A 359 -17.58 2.48 16.92
C TYR A 359 -16.48 2.76 15.89
N VAL A 360 -16.11 4.03 15.72
CA VAL A 360 -15.03 4.46 14.83
C VAL A 360 -13.75 4.55 15.63
N ASN A 361 -12.82 3.63 15.37
CA ASN A 361 -11.44 3.80 15.82
C ASN A 361 -10.71 4.72 14.83
N LEU A 362 -10.41 5.94 15.29
CA LEU A 362 -9.87 7.00 14.46
C LEU A 362 -8.51 6.65 13.83
N GLU A 363 -7.58 6.14 14.64
CA GLU A 363 -6.22 5.80 14.19
C GLU A 363 -6.24 4.75 13.07
N SER A 364 -6.95 3.64 13.28
CA SER A 364 -7.05 2.57 12.28
C SER A 364 -7.78 3.02 11.01
N THR A 365 -8.77 3.91 11.16
CA THR A 365 -9.51 4.48 10.03
C THR A 365 -8.60 5.39 9.19
N ILE A 366 -7.84 6.28 9.83
CA ILE A 366 -6.84 7.14 9.18
C ILE A 366 -5.81 6.29 8.44
N ALA A 367 -5.26 5.27 9.11
CA ALA A 367 -4.25 4.39 8.52
C ALA A 367 -4.77 3.62 7.29
N ALA A 368 -6.00 3.11 7.35
CA ALA A 368 -6.63 2.41 6.24
C ALA A 368 -6.88 3.35 5.04
N ILE A 369 -7.40 4.55 5.31
CA ILE A 369 -7.64 5.57 4.28
C ILE A 369 -6.34 6.01 3.60
N ARG A 370 -5.29 6.26 4.39
CA ARG A 370 -3.96 6.63 3.91
C ARG A 370 -3.40 5.55 2.97
N THR A 371 -3.37 4.31 3.44
CA THR A 371 -2.86 3.16 2.67
C THR A 371 -3.61 3.01 1.33
N ASN A 372 -4.94 3.14 1.36
CA ASN A 372 -5.76 2.99 0.16
C ASN A 372 -5.54 4.12 -0.87
N GLN A 373 -5.26 5.35 -0.42
CA GLN A 373 -4.96 6.47 -1.32
C GLN A 373 -3.53 6.43 -1.85
N GLU A 374 -2.55 6.07 -1.01
CA GLU A 374 -1.16 5.87 -1.43
C GLU A 374 -1.06 4.86 -2.58
N ALA A 375 -1.79 3.74 -2.48
CA ALA A 375 -1.75 2.67 -3.48
C ALA A 375 -2.23 3.06 -4.89
N ILE A 376 -2.94 4.19 -5.03
CA ILE A 376 -3.58 4.61 -6.29
C ILE A 376 -3.13 6.02 -6.72
N THR A 377 -2.15 6.59 -6.02
CA THR A 377 -1.69 7.96 -6.26
C THR A 377 -1.10 8.09 -7.67
N GLY A 378 -1.43 9.19 -8.36
CA GLY A 378 -0.96 9.46 -9.71
C GLY A 378 -1.76 8.80 -10.83
N ALA A 379 -2.64 7.84 -10.52
CA ALA A 379 -3.56 7.28 -11.52
C ALA A 379 -4.64 8.30 -11.94
N VAL A 380 -5.06 8.24 -13.19
CA VAL A 380 -6.19 9.02 -13.72
C VAL A 380 -7.40 8.86 -12.80
N GLY A 381 -8.10 9.96 -12.50
CA GLY A 381 -9.28 9.96 -11.64
C GLY A 381 -9.01 9.85 -10.13
N THR A 382 -7.75 9.80 -9.70
CA THR A 382 -7.34 9.91 -8.28
C THR A 382 -6.81 11.32 -8.00
N LEU A 383 -6.52 11.64 -6.74
CA LEU A 383 -6.10 12.99 -6.35
C LEU A 383 -4.81 13.40 -7.07
N ALA A 384 -4.83 14.59 -7.68
CA ALA A 384 -3.63 15.22 -8.24
C ALA A 384 -2.66 15.62 -7.12
N SER A 385 -1.38 15.81 -7.45
CA SER A 385 -0.27 15.94 -6.49
C SER A 385 -0.52 16.97 -5.38
N GLU A 386 -1.02 18.17 -5.71
CA GLU A 386 -1.32 19.21 -4.71
C GLU A 386 -2.48 18.81 -3.79
N SER A 387 -3.57 18.27 -4.35
CA SER A 387 -4.71 17.78 -3.58
C SER A 387 -4.33 16.59 -2.70
N TYR A 388 -3.45 15.71 -3.19
CA TYR A 388 -2.93 14.58 -2.43
C TYR A 388 -2.04 15.03 -1.26
N ALA A 389 -1.20 16.06 -1.46
CA ALA A 389 -0.41 16.65 -0.39
C ALA A 389 -1.30 17.28 0.69
N ASN A 390 -2.31 18.05 0.31
CA ASN A 390 -3.29 18.64 1.24
C ASN A 390 -4.09 17.57 2.00
N PHE A 391 -4.51 16.51 1.30
CA PHE A 391 -5.16 15.34 1.89
C PHE A 391 -4.27 14.69 2.97
N THR A 392 -2.99 14.47 2.66
CA THR A 392 -2.04 13.84 3.58
C THR A 392 -1.80 14.73 4.81
N ALA A 393 -1.59 16.03 4.60
CA ALA A 393 -1.40 17.00 5.68
C ALA A 393 -2.63 17.07 6.62
N ALA A 394 -3.84 16.93 6.09
CA ALA A 394 -5.06 16.86 6.90
C ALA A 394 -5.12 15.56 7.74
N LEU A 395 -4.75 14.41 7.16
CA LEU A 395 -4.66 13.15 7.92
C LEU A 395 -3.57 13.17 9.00
N ASP A 396 -2.46 13.86 8.77
CA ASP A 396 -1.34 13.97 9.72
C ASP A 396 -1.71 14.71 11.01
N LYS A 397 -2.84 15.45 11.02
CA LYS A 397 -3.38 16.04 12.25
C LYS A 397 -3.79 14.96 13.27
N GLY A 398 -4.15 13.75 12.83
CA GLY A 398 -4.53 12.66 13.71
C GLY A 398 -5.85 12.85 14.47
N THR A 399 -6.65 13.88 14.13
CA THR A 399 -7.94 14.19 14.76
C THR A 399 -9.12 13.86 13.85
N MET A 400 -10.34 13.84 14.40
CA MET A 400 -11.55 13.66 13.58
C MET A 400 -11.73 14.81 12.58
N GLU A 401 -11.41 16.04 12.99
CA GLU A 401 -11.47 17.22 12.13
C GLU A 401 -10.53 17.06 10.92
N GLY A 402 -9.30 16.60 11.17
CA GLY A 402 -8.34 16.31 10.10
C GLY A 402 -8.78 15.18 9.17
N LEU A 403 -9.39 14.11 9.74
CA LEU A 403 -9.97 13.03 8.95
C LEU A 403 -11.11 13.52 8.03
N VAL A 404 -12.03 14.33 8.56
CA VAL A 404 -13.15 14.89 7.79
C VAL A 404 -12.66 15.84 6.70
N GLU A 405 -11.66 16.68 7.00
CA GLU A 405 -11.03 17.57 6.03
C GLU A 405 -10.38 16.79 4.89
N ALA A 406 -9.59 15.75 5.22
CA ALA A 406 -8.99 14.87 4.22
C ALA A 406 -10.07 14.21 3.35
N LEU A 407 -11.13 13.68 3.95
CA LEU A 407 -12.22 13.05 3.21
C LEU A 407 -13.00 14.05 2.36
N LYS A 408 -13.15 15.32 2.79
CA LYS A 408 -13.74 16.38 1.98
C LYS A 408 -12.89 16.69 0.74
N ILE A 409 -11.57 16.75 0.90
CA ILE A 409 -10.63 16.89 -0.23
C ILE A 409 -10.80 15.71 -1.18
N ARG A 410 -10.78 14.48 -0.68
CA ARG A 410 -10.91 13.27 -1.49
C ARG A 410 -12.24 13.19 -2.25
N ASP A 411 -13.35 13.49 -1.56
CA ASP A 411 -14.70 13.18 -2.05
C ASP A 411 -15.33 14.34 -2.84
N LEU A 412 -14.93 15.58 -2.59
CA LEU A 412 -15.67 16.77 -3.04
C LEU A 412 -14.80 17.87 -3.66
N THR A 413 -13.69 18.25 -3.02
CA THR A 413 -13.01 19.51 -3.39
C THR A 413 -11.66 19.33 -4.09
N GLY A 414 -11.04 18.16 -3.97
CA GLY A 414 -9.74 17.87 -4.55
C GLY A 414 -9.80 17.76 -6.07
N THR A 415 -8.80 18.30 -6.75
CA THR A 415 -8.60 18.10 -8.19
C THR A 415 -8.06 16.69 -8.44
N THR A 416 -8.49 16.07 -9.53
CA THR A 416 -8.02 14.74 -9.92
C THR A 416 -7.06 14.78 -11.10
N VAL A 417 -6.22 13.75 -11.21
CA VAL A 417 -5.41 13.52 -12.42
C VAL A 417 -6.35 13.30 -13.60
N GLN A 418 -6.21 14.15 -14.62
CA GLN A 418 -7.06 14.08 -15.82
C GLN A 418 -6.51 13.07 -16.81
N PHE A 419 -7.42 12.44 -17.56
CA PHE A 419 -7.04 11.62 -18.70
C PHE A 419 -6.59 12.52 -19.85
N ASP A 420 -5.44 12.20 -20.44
CA ASP A 420 -4.85 12.89 -21.57
C ASP A 420 -4.42 11.86 -22.65
N PRO A 421 -5.11 11.80 -23.80
CA PRO A 421 -4.79 10.83 -24.85
C PRO A 421 -3.42 11.06 -25.51
N SER A 422 -2.78 12.22 -25.32
CA SER A 422 -1.44 12.46 -25.86
C SER A 422 -0.35 11.68 -25.12
N LYS A 423 -0.60 11.34 -23.84
CA LYS A 423 0.32 10.62 -22.95
C LYS A 423 0.30 9.10 -23.14
N TYR A 424 1.38 8.47 -22.66
CA TYR A 424 1.46 7.03 -22.49
C TYR A 424 0.98 6.63 -21.09
N TYR A 425 0.49 5.40 -20.96
CA TYR A 425 -0.04 4.86 -19.73
C TYR A 425 0.46 3.45 -19.47
N ARG A 426 0.70 3.14 -18.19
CA ARG A 426 0.76 1.79 -17.67
C ARG A 426 -0.62 1.45 -17.10
N LEU A 427 -1.13 0.25 -17.39
CA LEU A 427 -2.43 -0.18 -16.87
C LEU A 427 -2.24 -1.26 -15.81
N GLN A 428 -2.86 -1.07 -14.64
CA GLN A 428 -2.82 -2.01 -13.53
C GLN A 428 -4.23 -2.46 -13.16
N ASN A 429 -4.43 -3.77 -13.02
CA ASN A 429 -5.71 -4.31 -12.58
C ASN A 429 -5.99 -3.93 -11.13
N VAL A 430 -7.20 -3.43 -10.85
CA VAL A 430 -7.58 -2.96 -9.51
C VAL A 430 -7.68 -4.11 -8.50
N LYS A 431 -8.25 -5.25 -8.91
CA LYS A 431 -8.52 -6.37 -8.00
C LYS A 431 -7.30 -7.25 -7.75
N PHE A 432 -6.53 -7.51 -8.80
CA PHE A 432 -5.45 -8.50 -8.77
C PHE A 432 -4.05 -7.90 -8.92
N GLY A 433 -3.93 -6.60 -9.21
CA GLY A 433 -2.66 -5.90 -9.31
C GLY A 433 -1.79 -6.26 -10.52
N GLY A 434 -2.27 -7.10 -11.45
CA GLY A 434 -1.53 -7.46 -12.65
C GLY A 434 -1.39 -6.29 -13.62
N ILE A 435 -0.26 -6.23 -14.32
CA ILE A 435 0.07 -5.13 -15.23
C ILE A 435 -0.18 -5.55 -16.67
N PHE A 436 -0.73 -4.64 -17.48
CA PHE A 436 -0.80 -4.81 -18.93
C PHE A 436 0.60 -4.95 -19.52
N GLY A 437 0.82 -6.04 -20.26
CA GLY A 437 1.98 -6.20 -21.11
C GLY A 437 1.64 -7.03 -22.33
N ILE A 438 2.65 -7.30 -23.16
CA ILE A 438 2.49 -8.10 -24.38
C ILE A 438 3.42 -9.31 -24.39
N ASN A 439 2.98 -10.39 -25.02
CA ASN A 439 3.84 -11.47 -25.44
C ASN A 439 4.36 -11.15 -26.86
N PRO A 440 5.67 -10.86 -27.04
CA PRO A 440 6.23 -10.51 -28.35
C PRO A 440 6.28 -11.68 -29.33
N GLU A 441 6.11 -12.93 -28.88
CA GLU A 441 6.08 -14.10 -29.77
C GLU A 441 4.68 -14.33 -30.34
N SER A 442 3.65 -14.29 -29.49
CA SER A 442 2.25 -14.52 -29.90
C SER A 442 1.52 -13.25 -30.34
N MET A 443 2.14 -12.07 -30.18
CA MET A 443 1.52 -10.75 -30.38
C MET A 443 0.15 -10.67 -29.71
N SER A 444 0.10 -11.00 -28.42
CA SER A 444 -1.11 -10.97 -27.62
C SER A 444 -0.86 -10.29 -26.28
N LEU A 445 -1.91 -9.76 -25.66
CA LEU A 445 -1.83 -9.28 -24.28
C LEU A 445 -1.41 -10.42 -23.35
N LYS A 446 -0.65 -10.05 -22.32
CA LYS A 446 -0.28 -10.92 -21.21
C LYS A 446 -0.27 -10.11 -19.92
N LYS A 447 -0.27 -10.82 -18.78
CA LYS A 447 -0.10 -10.20 -17.48
C LYS A 447 1.37 -10.15 -17.09
N GLU A 448 1.82 -8.98 -16.72
CA GLU A 448 3.09 -8.75 -16.04
C GLU A 448 2.88 -8.67 -14.53
N THR A 449 3.88 -9.12 -13.76
CA THR A 449 3.77 -9.28 -12.30
C THR A 449 4.19 -8.06 -11.51
N ALA A 450 4.96 -7.16 -12.14
CA ALA A 450 5.45 -5.95 -11.52
C ALA A 450 5.39 -4.80 -12.52
N MET A 451 5.16 -3.60 -12.01
CA MET A 451 5.40 -2.39 -12.75
C MET A 451 6.91 -2.19 -12.83
N ASP A 452 7.45 -2.15 -14.04
CA ASP A 452 8.86 -1.89 -14.29
C ASP A 452 9.00 -0.56 -15.06
N PRO A 453 9.54 0.50 -14.42
CA PRO A 453 9.73 1.79 -15.08
C PRO A 453 10.76 1.74 -16.22
N SER A 454 11.59 0.71 -16.32
CA SER A 454 12.54 0.51 -17.43
C SER A 454 11.94 -0.23 -18.63
N ASN A 455 10.75 -0.81 -18.50
CA ASN A 455 10.15 -1.67 -19.53
C ASN A 455 9.11 -0.92 -20.37
N ALA A 456 9.51 -0.48 -21.57
CA ALA A 456 8.62 0.21 -22.50
C ALA A 456 7.52 -0.68 -23.11
N ASN A 457 7.57 -2.02 -22.96
CA ASN A 457 6.46 -2.90 -23.36
C ASN A 457 5.25 -2.85 -22.42
N LEU A 458 5.33 -2.08 -21.33
CA LEU A 458 4.21 -1.82 -20.42
C LEU A 458 3.47 -0.53 -20.79
N LEU A 459 3.91 0.18 -21.83
CA LEU A 459 3.37 1.47 -22.21
C LEU A 459 2.33 1.30 -23.31
N PHE A 460 1.19 1.96 -23.14
CA PHE A 460 0.08 1.99 -24.09
C PHE A 460 -0.36 3.44 -24.30
N LYS A 461 -0.78 3.77 -25.51
CA LYS A 461 -1.38 5.07 -25.85
C LYS A 461 -2.83 4.85 -26.26
N PHE A 462 -3.68 5.86 -26.02
CA PHE A 462 -5.09 5.79 -26.36
C PHE A 462 -5.39 6.75 -27.51
N GLU A 463 -6.14 6.29 -28.49
CA GLU A 463 -6.70 7.13 -29.54
C GLU A 463 -8.20 7.26 -29.32
N GLU A 464 -8.66 8.49 -29.10
CA GLU A 464 -10.08 8.75 -28.85
C GLU A 464 -10.89 8.67 -30.15
N GLY A 465 -11.94 7.85 -30.11
CA GLY A 465 -12.98 7.78 -31.13
C GLY A 465 -14.25 8.51 -30.69
N ALA A 466 -15.30 8.41 -31.50
CA ALA A 466 -16.60 8.99 -31.16
C ALA A 466 -17.26 8.29 -29.96
N ASN A 467 -18.12 9.01 -29.23
CA ASN A 467 -18.99 8.47 -28.16
C ASN A 467 -18.23 7.77 -27.02
N GLY A 468 -17.07 8.28 -26.62
CA GLY A 468 -16.30 7.73 -25.50
C GLY A 468 -15.61 6.38 -25.80
N LYS A 469 -15.50 6.04 -27.08
CA LYS A 469 -14.72 4.88 -27.52
C LYS A 469 -13.25 5.22 -27.65
N VAL A 470 -12.39 4.21 -27.52
CA VAL A 470 -10.94 4.31 -27.69
C VAL A 470 -10.40 3.13 -28.49
N LYS A 471 -9.35 3.36 -29.28
CA LYS A 471 -8.40 2.32 -29.66
C LYS A 471 -7.21 2.38 -28.71
N ILE A 472 -6.61 1.23 -28.41
CA ILE A 472 -5.48 1.14 -27.49
C ILE A 472 -4.26 0.68 -28.28
N TYR A 473 -3.25 1.54 -28.39
CA TYR A 473 -2.04 1.37 -29.19
C TYR A 473 -0.87 0.92 -28.32
N HIS A 474 -0.11 -0.07 -28.79
CA HIS A 474 1.13 -0.52 -28.17
C HIS A 474 2.35 -0.09 -29.02
N PRO A 475 3.15 0.89 -28.56
CA PRO A 475 4.13 1.59 -29.38
C PRO A 475 5.33 0.72 -29.78
N ASN A 476 5.75 -0.22 -28.93
CA ASN A 476 6.84 -1.13 -29.27
C ASN A 476 6.44 -2.14 -30.36
N ALA A 477 5.19 -2.57 -30.38
CA ALA A 477 4.69 -3.51 -31.39
C ALA A 477 4.22 -2.81 -32.66
N LYS A 478 3.91 -1.51 -32.57
CA LYS A 478 3.23 -0.72 -33.60
C LYS A 478 1.87 -1.31 -34.00
N LEU A 479 1.17 -1.89 -33.02
CA LEU A 479 -0.11 -2.56 -33.20
C LEU A 479 -1.11 -2.09 -32.13
N TYR A 480 -2.39 -2.31 -32.39
CA TYR A 480 -3.50 -1.99 -31.52
C TYR A 480 -4.06 -3.24 -30.85
N ILE A 481 -4.75 -3.08 -29.73
CA ILE A 481 -5.50 -4.17 -29.10
C ILE A 481 -6.70 -4.53 -30.00
N GLY A 482 -6.79 -5.81 -30.40
CA GLY A 482 -7.89 -6.39 -31.16
C GLY A 482 -8.90 -7.11 -30.25
N THR A 483 -9.89 -7.79 -30.85
CA THR A 483 -10.90 -8.57 -30.11
C THR A 483 -10.64 -10.08 -30.23
N ALA A 484 -11.28 -10.87 -29.37
CA ALA A 484 -11.19 -12.33 -29.26
C ALA A 484 -12.49 -12.92 -28.67
N GLY A 485 -12.62 -14.24 -28.65
CA GLY A 485 -13.71 -14.92 -27.96
C GLY A 485 -13.65 -14.75 -26.43
N SER A 486 -14.79 -14.94 -25.77
CA SER A 486 -14.84 -14.95 -24.29
C SER A 486 -13.95 -16.06 -23.72
N GLY A 487 -13.03 -15.71 -22.82
CA GLY A 487 -12.06 -16.61 -22.22
C GLY A 487 -10.72 -16.71 -22.97
N GLU A 488 -10.58 -16.02 -24.11
CA GLU A 488 -9.39 -16.09 -24.96
C GLU A 488 -8.40 -14.96 -24.68
N SER A 489 -7.15 -15.15 -25.11
CA SER A 489 -6.11 -14.12 -25.07
C SER A 489 -6.39 -13.05 -26.11
N VAL A 490 -6.17 -11.78 -25.75
CA VAL A 490 -6.46 -10.65 -26.64
C VAL A 490 -5.32 -10.44 -27.64
N PRO A 491 -5.53 -10.55 -28.96
CA PRO A 491 -4.47 -10.34 -29.94
C PRO A 491 -4.15 -8.86 -30.13
N LEU A 492 -2.95 -8.58 -30.62
CA LEU A 492 -2.59 -7.29 -31.21
C LEU A 492 -2.81 -7.33 -32.73
N LYS A 493 -3.25 -6.20 -33.29
CA LYS A 493 -3.76 -6.07 -34.65
C LYS A 493 -3.29 -4.78 -35.31
N GLU A 494 -3.17 -4.81 -36.63
CA GLU A 494 -2.97 -3.60 -37.43
C GLU A 494 -4.16 -2.65 -37.29
N GLU A 495 -3.97 -1.37 -37.58
CA GLU A 495 -5.01 -0.35 -37.35
C GLU A 495 -6.35 -0.67 -38.04
N SER A 496 -6.30 -1.26 -39.24
CA SER A 496 -7.49 -1.64 -40.01
C SER A 496 -8.31 -2.76 -39.36
N GLU A 497 -7.71 -3.54 -38.45
CA GLU A 497 -8.33 -4.63 -37.70
C GLU A 497 -8.43 -4.32 -36.20
N ALA A 498 -8.07 -3.10 -35.78
CA ALA A 498 -8.12 -2.68 -34.39
C ALA A 498 -9.56 -2.68 -33.86
N SER A 499 -9.72 -3.05 -32.58
CA SER A 499 -11.02 -2.99 -31.93
C SER A 499 -11.23 -1.64 -31.25
N GLU A 500 -12.45 -1.11 -31.36
CA GLU A 500 -12.89 0.04 -30.58
C GLU A 500 -13.51 -0.44 -29.27
N TYR A 501 -12.97 0.05 -28.16
CA TYR A 501 -13.49 -0.22 -26.82
C TYR A 501 -14.24 0.98 -26.28
N THR A 502 -15.43 0.77 -25.72
CA THR A 502 -16.08 1.77 -24.88
C THR A 502 -15.26 1.92 -23.60
N LYS A 503 -14.74 3.12 -23.34
CA LYS A 503 -14.05 3.43 -22.09
C LYS A 503 -15.09 3.73 -21.01
N LEU A 504 -15.22 2.82 -20.05
CA LEU A 504 -16.16 2.94 -18.94
C LEU A 504 -15.45 3.61 -17.76
N ASP A 505 -16.00 4.70 -17.21
CA ASP A 505 -15.52 5.34 -15.98
C ASP A 505 -16.45 4.98 -14.83
N TRP A 506 -15.92 4.25 -13.85
CA TRP A 506 -16.66 3.85 -12.64
C TRP A 506 -16.29 4.70 -11.41
N GLY A 507 -15.55 5.79 -11.60
CA GLY A 507 -15.11 6.72 -10.57
C GLY A 507 -13.93 6.23 -9.74
N THR A 508 -13.29 7.13 -8.98
CA THR A 508 -12.11 6.83 -8.14
C THR A 508 -11.00 6.10 -8.91
N GLY A 509 -10.74 6.55 -10.13
CA GLY A 509 -9.72 6.01 -11.02
C GLY A 509 -9.91 4.58 -11.54
N ASN A 510 -11.14 4.05 -11.48
CA ASN A 510 -11.45 2.71 -11.98
C ASN A 510 -12.03 2.80 -13.39
N PHE A 511 -11.33 2.21 -14.37
CA PHE A 511 -11.76 2.21 -15.76
C PHE A 511 -11.96 0.80 -16.32
N GLY A 512 -12.96 0.64 -17.17
CA GLY A 512 -13.22 -0.59 -17.94
C GLY A 512 -13.09 -0.34 -19.45
N PHE A 513 -12.83 -1.40 -20.20
CA PHE A 513 -12.72 -1.36 -21.66
C PHE A 513 -13.56 -2.48 -22.26
N MET A 514 -14.72 -2.09 -22.80
CA MET A 514 -15.73 -3.03 -23.30
C MET A 514 -15.83 -2.98 -24.82
N ASP A 515 -15.71 -4.12 -25.48
CA ASP A 515 -15.85 -4.21 -26.94
C ASP A 515 -17.32 -4.15 -27.39
N ALA A 516 -17.55 -4.15 -28.71
CA ALA A 516 -18.89 -4.10 -29.30
C ALA A 516 -19.75 -5.35 -29.01
N SER A 517 -19.15 -6.45 -28.52
CA SER A 517 -19.83 -7.70 -28.15
C SER A 517 -20.17 -7.76 -26.65
N ASN A 518 -19.98 -6.67 -25.92
CA ASN A 518 -20.11 -6.56 -24.46
C ASN A 518 -19.14 -7.51 -23.72
N LEU A 519 -17.91 -7.66 -24.25
CA LEU A 519 -16.81 -8.31 -23.56
C LEU A 519 -15.85 -7.26 -23.02
N ASP A 520 -15.56 -7.33 -21.72
CA ASP A 520 -14.60 -6.47 -21.05
C ASP A 520 -13.19 -7.07 -21.12
N ILE A 521 -12.16 -6.22 -21.18
CA ILE A 521 -10.79 -6.65 -20.93
C ILE A 521 -10.65 -6.96 -19.44
N VAL A 522 -10.35 -8.22 -19.12
CA VAL A 522 -10.27 -8.74 -17.75
C VAL A 522 -8.92 -9.37 -17.46
N GLN A 523 -8.53 -9.34 -16.19
CA GLN A 523 -7.51 -10.24 -15.68
C GLN A 523 -8.18 -11.50 -15.10
N PHE A 524 -7.92 -12.66 -15.69
CA PHE A 524 -8.44 -13.93 -15.17
C PHE A 524 -7.77 -14.30 -13.83
N GLY A 525 -8.54 -14.89 -12.91
CA GLY A 525 -8.01 -15.49 -11.68
C GLY A 525 -7.02 -16.66 -11.94
N LYS A 526 -6.44 -17.22 -10.87
CA LYS A 526 -5.44 -18.34 -10.74
C LYS A 526 -4.26 -18.44 -11.73
N ASN A 527 -4.44 -18.21 -13.03
CA ASN A 527 -3.39 -18.13 -14.05
C ASN A 527 -2.98 -16.67 -14.34
N GLY A 528 -3.84 -15.69 -14.04
CA GLY A 528 -3.50 -14.27 -14.14
C GLY A 528 -3.51 -13.69 -15.56
N ASN A 529 -3.79 -14.46 -16.61
CA ASN A 529 -3.77 -13.97 -17.99
C ASN A 529 -4.76 -12.83 -18.23
N ILE A 530 -4.45 -11.98 -19.22
CA ILE A 530 -5.35 -10.92 -19.67
C ILE A 530 -6.12 -11.42 -20.89
N GLY A 531 -7.44 -11.26 -20.86
CA GLY A 531 -8.33 -11.72 -21.93
C GLY A 531 -9.62 -10.94 -22.00
N LEU A 532 -10.56 -11.42 -22.81
CA LEU A 532 -11.91 -10.87 -22.89
C LEU A 532 -12.90 -11.76 -22.16
N TYR A 533 -13.83 -11.17 -21.42
CA TYR A 533 -14.90 -11.93 -20.79
C TYR A 533 -16.20 -11.15 -20.78
N ARG A 534 -17.32 -11.89 -20.86
CA ARG A 534 -18.63 -11.27 -20.88
C ARG A 534 -18.88 -10.51 -19.58
N ASN A 535 -19.32 -9.28 -19.75
CA ASN A 535 -19.93 -8.49 -18.70
C ASN A 535 -21.18 -9.23 -18.18
N SER A 536 -21.06 -9.91 -17.04
CA SER A 536 -22.22 -10.38 -16.26
C SER A 536 -22.45 -9.40 -15.12
N ASP A 537 -23.62 -9.42 -14.46
CA ASP A 537 -24.15 -8.44 -13.49
C ASP A 537 -23.24 -8.07 -12.28
N GLY A 538 -21.97 -8.48 -12.27
CA GLY A 538 -20.90 -8.05 -11.37
C GLY A 538 -19.79 -7.23 -12.02
N ALA A 539 -19.93 -6.75 -13.28
CA ALA A 539 -18.97 -5.81 -13.86
C ALA A 539 -19.13 -4.41 -13.27
N GLY A 540 -18.03 -3.81 -12.81
CA GLY A 540 -17.99 -2.50 -12.19
C GLY A 540 -16.73 -2.21 -11.37
N LYS A 541 -16.78 -1.11 -10.64
CA LYS A 541 -15.71 -0.61 -9.76
C LYS A 541 -15.12 -1.73 -8.88
N GLY A 542 -13.79 -1.81 -8.83
CA GLY A 542 -13.06 -2.75 -7.97
C GLY A 542 -13.01 -4.21 -8.46
N GLY A 543 -13.54 -4.50 -9.65
CA GLY A 543 -13.57 -5.84 -10.23
C GLY A 543 -12.31 -6.24 -11.00
N ASP A 544 -12.34 -7.43 -11.60
CA ASP A 544 -11.26 -8.00 -12.43
C ASP A 544 -11.16 -7.39 -13.83
N HIS A 545 -12.15 -6.58 -14.21
CA HIS A 545 -12.23 -5.76 -15.42
C HIS A 545 -11.90 -4.29 -15.15
N ALA A 546 -11.62 -3.91 -13.90
CA ALA A 546 -11.27 -2.54 -13.53
C ALA A 546 -9.75 -2.33 -13.59
N TRP A 547 -9.35 -1.22 -14.22
CA TRP A 547 -7.96 -0.86 -14.47
C TRP A 547 -7.68 0.56 -13.97
N TYR A 548 -6.56 0.73 -13.27
CA TYR A 548 -5.94 2.02 -13.05
C TYR A 548 -5.13 2.40 -14.29
N LEU A 549 -5.32 3.61 -14.80
CA LEU A 549 -4.49 4.20 -15.85
C LEU A 549 -3.46 5.09 -15.18
N ILE A 550 -2.19 4.69 -15.23
CA ILE A 550 -1.09 5.39 -14.58
C ILE A 550 -0.28 6.09 -15.68
N PRO A 551 -0.31 7.44 -15.77
CA PRO A 551 0.48 8.17 -16.73
C PRO A 551 1.96 7.79 -16.63
N ALA A 552 2.57 7.54 -17.78
CA ALA A 552 3.98 7.28 -17.92
C ALA A 552 4.66 8.53 -18.50
N GLU A 553 5.20 9.35 -17.61
CA GLU A 553 5.95 10.56 -17.98
C GLU A 553 7.45 10.28 -18.06
N GLU A 554 7.88 9.10 -17.64
CA GLU A 554 9.27 8.73 -17.46
C GLU A 554 9.54 7.26 -17.83
N ILE A 555 10.79 7.01 -18.27
CA ILE A 555 11.36 5.69 -18.49
C ILE A 555 12.76 5.61 -17.86
N ASP A 556 13.04 4.54 -17.14
CA ASP A 556 14.33 4.35 -16.48
C ASP A 556 15.33 3.61 -17.38
N VAL A 557 16.61 3.95 -17.22
CA VAL A 557 17.74 3.27 -17.84
C VAL A 557 18.88 3.07 -16.84
N ASN A 558 19.48 1.87 -16.84
CA ASN A 558 20.65 1.56 -16.03
C ASN A 558 21.94 1.64 -16.85
N ILE A 559 22.92 2.37 -16.33
CA ILE A 559 24.30 2.38 -16.81
C ILE A 559 25.15 1.49 -15.90
N THR A 560 25.86 0.55 -16.51
CA THR A 560 26.72 -0.40 -15.79
C THR A 560 28.05 0.23 -15.38
N ALA A 561 28.87 -0.49 -14.61
CA ALA A 561 30.24 -0.08 -14.26
C ALA A 561 31.14 0.19 -15.48
N ALA A 562 30.80 -0.37 -16.65
CA ALA A 562 31.51 -0.08 -17.89
C ALA A 562 31.28 1.35 -18.41
N GLY A 563 30.28 2.06 -17.88
CA GLY A 563 29.97 3.45 -18.22
C GLY A 563 29.05 3.64 -19.44
N TYR A 564 28.53 2.54 -20.00
CA TYR A 564 27.73 2.58 -21.23
C TYR A 564 26.47 1.71 -21.18
N ALA A 565 25.46 2.12 -21.94
CA ALA A 565 24.29 1.32 -22.32
C ALA A 565 23.85 1.66 -23.76
N THR A 566 22.88 0.91 -24.29
CA THR A 566 22.22 1.27 -25.55
C THR A 566 20.70 1.31 -25.38
N VAL A 567 20.06 2.22 -26.12
CA VAL A 567 18.60 2.36 -26.13
C VAL A 567 18.06 2.65 -27.53
N ASN A 568 16.80 2.29 -27.75
CA ASN A 568 15.99 2.64 -28.92
C ASN A 568 14.49 2.59 -28.53
N TYR A 569 13.86 3.72 -28.28
CA TYR A 569 12.47 3.79 -27.83
C TYR A 569 11.51 4.14 -28.98
N PRO A 570 10.22 3.74 -28.92
CA PRO A 570 9.23 4.08 -29.94
C PRO A 570 8.63 5.48 -29.74
N PHE A 571 9.14 6.24 -28.77
CA PHE A 571 8.77 7.61 -28.42
C PHE A 571 10.05 8.40 -28.14
N ALA A 572 9.96 9.73 -28.22
CA ALA A 572 11.08 10.58 -27.90
C ALA A 572 11.31 10.65 -26.38
N VAL A 573 12.56 10.86 -25.99
CA VAL A 573 12.95 11.03 -24.59
C VAL A 573 13.95 12.17 -24.43
N GLN A 574 13.90 12.81 -23.27
CA GLN A 574 14.84 13.84 -22.84
C GLN A 574 15.73 13.27 -21.73
N LEU A 575 17.05 13.42 -21.89
CA LEU A 575 18.00 13.10 -20.84
C LEU A 575 17.87 14.11 -19.66
N PRO A 576 18.08 13.67 -18.41
CA PRO A 576 17.94 14.54 -17.24
C PRO A 576 18.92 15.71 -17.28
N GLU A 577 18.39 16.91 -17.10
CA GLU A 577 19.18 18.15 -17.02
C GLU A 577 20.21 18.05 -15.88
N ASN A 578 21.41 18.59 -16.11
CA ASN A 578 22.52 18.58 -15.14
C ASN A 578 23.07 17.19 -14.78
N SER A 579 22.75 16.15 -15.55
CA SER A 579 23.43 14.85 -15.46
C SER A 579 24.70 14.81 -16.31
N SER A 580 25.60 13.88 -16.00
CA SER A 580 26.74 13.56 -16.87
C SER A 580 26.36 12.62 -18.03
N LEU A 581 25.06 12.32 -18.18
CA LEU A 581 24.58 11.35 -19.15
C LEU A 581 24.53 11.99 -20.52
N LYS A 582 25.15 11.33 -21.49
CA LYS A 582 25.19 11.75 -22.89
C LYS A 582 24.66 10.65 -23.79
N ALA A 583 24.09 11.05 -24.93
CA ALA A 583 23.64 10.13 -25.96
C ALA A 583 24.39 10.39 -27.26
N TYR A 584 24.72 9.32 -27.97
CA TYR A 584 25.47 9.41 -29.21
C TYR A 584 24.86 8.51 -30.30
N THR A 585 24.74 9.06 -31.50
CA THR A 585 24.69 8.25 -32.74
C THR A 585 26.11 7.97 -33.21
N GLY A 586 26.29 7.17 -34.26
CA GLY A 586 27.65 7.03 -34.79
C GLY A 586 27.75 6.50 -36.21
N GLU A 587 28.92 6.72 -36.82
CA GLU A 587 29.26 6.29 -38.17
C GLU A 587 30.50 5.39 -38.17
N ILE A 588 30.55 4.40 -39.05
CA ILE A 588 31.71 3.52 -39.16
C ILE A 588 32.84 4.25 -39.91
N GLN A 589 34.03 4.28 -39.32
CA GLN A 589 35.23 4.84 -39.94
C GLN A 589 36.45 3.91 -39.81
N GLU A 590 37.50 4.23 -40.56
CA GLU A 590 38.83 3.63 -40.36
C GLU A 590 39.49 4.27 -39.13
N GLY A 591 39.97 3.46 -38.21
CA GLY A 591 40.85 3.86 -37.12
C GLY A 591 42.25 3.26 -37.30
N THR A 592 43.16 3.56 -36.36
CA THR A 592 44.56 3.11 -36.39
C THR A 592 44.68 1.58 -36.32
N ASP A 593 43.81 0.92 -35.55
CA ASP A 593 43.86 -0.52 -35.23
C ASP A 593 42.61 -1.30 -35.70
N GLY A 594 41.92 -0.79 -36.73
CA GLY A 594 40.73 -1.43 -37.31
C GLY A 594 39.56 -0.46 -37.47
N LYS A 595 38.34 -0.99 -37.53
CA LYS A 595 37.13 -0.18 -37.66
C LYS A 595 36.74 0.44 -36.32
N VAL A 596 36.37 1.71 -36.34
CA VAL A 596 35.83 2.45 -35.18
C VAL A 596 34.42 2.95 -35.48
N LEU A 597 33.63 3.15 -34.42
CA LEU A 597 32.37 3.87 -34.46
C LEU A 597 32.65 5.30 -34.00
N LEU A 598 32.71 6.24 -34.94
CA LEU A 598 32.81 7.66 -34.64
C LEU A 598 31.47 8.11 -34.05
N LEU A 599 31.48 8.43 -32.76
CA LEU A 599 30.31 8.87 -32.02
C LEU A 599 30.07 10.36 -32.22
N THR A 600 28.82 10.72 -32.49
CA THR A 600 28.35 12.10 -32.60
C THR A 600 27.31 12.35 -31.52
N GLU A 601 27.55 13.33 -30.65
CA GLU A 601 26.66 13.65 -29.53
C GLU A 601 25.30 14.12 -30.06
N VAL A 602 24.23 13.58 -29.48
CA VAL A 602 22.86 14.00 -29.75
C VAL A 602 22.62 15.37 -29.11
N PRO A 603 22.24 16.40 -29.88
CA PRO A 603 22.09 17.75 -29.36
C PRO A 603 21.10 17.83 -28.19
N GLU A 604 21.48 18.59 -27.15
CA GLU A 604 20.62 18.91 -25.99
C GLU A 604 20.09 17.68 -25.22
N GLY A 605 20.62 16.48 -25.48
CA GLY A 605 20.11 15.24 -24.89
C GLY A 605 18.67 14.89 -25.32
N LYS A 606 18.20 15.46 -26.44
CA LYS A 606 16.88 15.17 -27.02
C LYS A 606 16.99 14.01 -27.99
N ILE A 607 16.47 12.85 -27.61
CA ILE A 607 16.52 11.65 -28.45
C ILE A 607 15.14 11.48 -29.10
N PRO A 608 14.99 11.75 -30.41
CA PRO A 608 13.72 11.51 -31.10
C PRO A 608 13.35 10.03 -31.12
N ALA A 609 12.06 9.74 -31.32
CA ALA A 609 11.56 8.38 -31.44
C ALA A 609 12.35 7.57 -32.49
N GLU A 610 12.56 6.29 -32.22
CA GLU A 610 13.26 5.34 -33.10
C GLU A 610 14.69 5.77 -33.47
N THR A 611 15.35 6.52 -32.60
CA THR A 611 16.77 6.87 -32.73
C THR A 611 17.63 5.90 -31.91
N PRO A 612 18.39 4.98 -32.54
CA PRO A 612 19.28 4.08 -31.83
C PRO A 612 20.54 4.82 -31.37
N VAL A 613 20.77 4.86 -30.05
CA VAL A 613 21.89 5.57 -29.44
C VAL A 613 22.69 4.72 -28.47
N VAL A 614 23.96 5.09 -28.31
CA VAL A 614 24.81 4.71 -27.17
C VAL A 614 24.64 5.78 -26.10
N LEU A 615 24.36 5.36 -24.87
CA LEU A 615 24.39 6.21 -23.69
C LEU A 615 25.74 6.07 -22.99
N GLU A 616 26.34 7.19 -22.61
CA GLU A 616 27.57 7.27 -21.81
C GLU A 616 27.26 8.00 -20.50
N GLY A 617 27.68 7.44 -19.37
CA GLY A 617 27.52 8.10 -18.07
C GLY A 617 28.18 7.32 -16.93
N ALA A 618 28.17 7.90 -15.74
CA ALA A 618 28.59 7.18 -14.54
C ALA A 618 27.64 6.00 -14.25
N GLN A 619 28.14 4.95 -13.59
CA GLN A 619 27.32 3.82 -13.15
C GLN A 619 26.13 4.31 -12.30
N GLY A 620 24.92 3.88 -12.63
CA GLY A 620 23.73 4.27 -11.91
C GLY A 620 22.43 4.06 -12.68
N ASN A 621 21.32 4.39 -12.04
CA ASN A 621 20.02 4.48 -12.69
C ASN A 621 19.75 5.94 -13.04
N TYR A 622 19.29 6.15 -14.27
CA TYR A 622 18.88 7.45 -14.78
C TYR A 622 17.43 7.37 -15.22
N THR A 623 16.68 8.43 -14.95
CA THR A 623 15.29 8.57 -15.35
C THR A 623 15.23 9.55 -16.50
N LEU A 624 14.68 9.11 -17.62
CA LEU A 624 14.52 9.90 -18.84
C LEU A 624 13.06 10.37 -18.91
N THR A 625 12.83 11.64 -19.22
CA THR A 625 11.47 12.16 -19.42
C THR A 625 10.97 11.73 -20.81
N ILE A 626 9.74 11.23 -20.88
CA ILE A 626 9.07 10.90 -22.14
C ILE A 626 8.49 12.18 -22.74
N ASP A 627 8.92 12.53 -23.96
CA ASP A 627 8.42 13.68 -24.70
C ASP A 627 7.43 13.19 -25.77
N SER A 628 6.15 13.11 -25.39
CA SER A 628 5.10 12.55 -26.26
C SER A 628 4.67 13.46 -27.42
N GLU A 629 5.07 14.74 -27.39
CA GLU A 629 4.72 15.74 -28.41
C GLU A 629 5.83 15.93 -29.45
N ASN A 630 7.04 15.46 -29.17
CA ASN A 630 8.15 15.55 -30.10
C ASN A 630 7.95 14.63 -31.31
N THR A 631 7.92 15.26 -32.49
CA THR A 631 7.70 14.63 -33.80
C THR A 631 8.92 14.74 -34.71
N GLU A 632 10.09 15.08 -34.16
CA GLU A 632 11.33 15.14 -34.92
C GLU A 632 11.65 13.77 -35.52
N PRO A 633 12.18 13.72 -36.76
CA PRO A 633 12.57 12.46 -37.38
C PRO A 633 13.73 11.81 -36.64
N SER A 634 13.85 10.49 -36.76
CA SER A 634 14.98 9.76 -36.18
C SER A 634 16.32 10.26 -36.74
N ILE A 635 17.32 10.35 -35.86
CA ILE A 635 18.65 10.84 -36.25
C ILE A 635 19.39 9.69 -36.99
N PRO A 636 19.91 9.92 -38.21
CA PRO A 636 20.67 8.90 -38.94
C PRO A 636 21.87 8.38 -38.15
N SER A 637 22.10 7.07 -38.23
CA SER A 637 23.16 6.37 -37.51
C SER A 637 23.53 5.08 -38.25
N ALA A 638 24.76 4.61 -38.08
CA ALA A 638 25.15 3.25 -38.48
C ALA A 638 24.53 2.18 -37.56
N LEU A 639 24.04 2.58 -36.38
CA LEU A 639 23.33 1.70 -35.46
C LEU A 639 21.92 1.40 -35.96
N ALA A 640 21.45 0.20 -35.65
CA ALA A 640 20.07 -0.22 -35.79
C ALA A 640 19.44 -0.40 -34.40
N GLY A 641 18.12 -0.26 -34.33
CA GLY A 641 17.34 -0.39 -33.10
C GLY A 641 16.41 -1.60 -33.10
N THR A 642 16.16 -2.15 -31.92
CA THR A 642 15.05 -3.08 -31.67
C THR A 642 13.96 -2.36 -30.85
N LEU A 643 12.69 -2.62 -31.14
CA LEU A 643 11.56 -2.21 -30.28
C LEU A 643 11.04 -3.41 -29.47
N LEU A 644 10.83 -4.54 -30.16
CA LEU A 644 10.60 -5.84 -29.54
C LEU A 644 11.89 -6.67 -29.50
N PRO A 645 12.00 -7.69 -28.61
CA PRO A 645 13.14 -8.61 -28.63
C PRO A 645 13.30 -9.24 -30.01
N LYS A 646 14.53 -9.30 -30.51
CA LYS A 646 14.85 -9.80 -31.85
C LYS A 646 15.89 -10.91 -31.77
N THR A 647 15.49 -12.13 -32.14
CA THR A 647 16.43 -13.23 -32.36
C THR A 647 17.02 -13.12 -33.76
N ILE A 648 18.34 -13.15 -33.84
CA ILE A 648 19.08 -12.98 -35.09
C ILE A 648 19.26 -14.37 -35.76
N GLU A 649 19.03 -14.46 -37.07
CA GLU A 649 19.08 -15.72 -37.84
C GLU A 649 20.49 -16.29 -37.95
N GLU A 650 20.66 -17.62 -37.90
CA GLU A 650 21.97 -18.30 -37.98
C GLU A 650 22.79 -17.85 -39.19
N GLY A 651 24.10 -17.64 -39.00
CA GLY A 651 24.99 -17.13 -40.05
C GLY A 651 24.96 -15.61 -40.26
N THR A 652 23.97 -14.88 -39.72
CA THR A 652 23.96 -13.41 -39.76
C THR A 652 24.93 -12.85 -38.72
N THR A 653 25.89 -12.04 -39.18
CA THR A 653 26.81 -11.33 -38.29
C THR A 653 26.12 -10.09 -37.72
N VAL A 654 26.22 -9.90 -36.41
CA VAL A 654 25.68 -8.73 -35.71
C VAL A 654 26.59 -8.41 -34.54
N TYR A 655 26.64 -7.15 -34.14
CA TYR A 655 27.52 -6.71 -33.06
C TYR A 655 26.68 -6.08 -31.94
N GLY A 656 26.85 -6.62 -30.73
CA GLY A 656 26.22 -6.11 -29.51
C GLY A 656 27.22 -5.30 -28.68
N LEU A 657 26.71 -4.41 -27.83
CA LEU A 657 27.56 -3.68 -26.89
C LEU A 657 28.30 -4.68 -26.00
N GLY A 658 29.62 -4.55 -25.89
CA GLY A 658 30.45 -5.41 -25.08
C GLY A 658 31.64 -4.66 -24.51
N TYR A 659 32.20 -5.23 -23.45
CA TYR A 659 33.42 -4.75 -22.80
C TYR A 659 34.44 -5.88 -22.83
N VAL A 660 35.45 -5.78 -23.67
CA VAL A 660 36.42 -6.85 -23.95
C VAL A 660 37.83 -6.31 -23.79
N LYS A 661 38.61 -6.93 -22.89
CA LYS A 661 39.99 -6.51 -22.57
C LYS A 661 40.09 -5.02 -22.25
N ASP A 662 39.20 -4.57 -21.37
CA ASP A 662 39.11 -3.18 -20.90
C ASP A 662 38.71 -2.14 -21.94
N VAL A 663 38.25 -2.59 -23.12
CA VAL A 663 37.79 -1.72 -24.21
C VAL A 663 36.29 -1.90 -24.43
N ILE A 664 35.56 -0.78 -24.47
CA ILE A 664 34.14 -0.75 -24.83
C ILE A 664 33.97 -0.68 -26.35
N GLY A 665 32.97 -1.36 -26.88
CA GLY A 665 32.63 -1.29 -28.29
C GLY A 665 31.49 -2.22 -28.67
N PHE A 666 31.20 -2.28 -29.96
CA PHE A 666 30.30 -3.28 -30.53
C PHE A 666 31.10 -4.51 -30.96
N TYR A 667 30.90 -5.64 -30.29
CA TYR A 667 31.60 -6.90 -30.56
C TYR A 667 30.67 -7.91 -31.21
N LYS A 668 31.22 -8.73 -32.10
CA LYS A 668 30.47 -9.77 -32.80
C LYS A 668 29.79 -10.68 -31.77
N MET A 669 28.47 -10.83 -31.86
CA MET A 669 27.73 -11.73 -30.98
C MET A 669 28.18 -13.18 -31.20
N ASN A 670 28.26 -13.96 -30.12
CA ASN A 670 28.61 -15.37 -30.19
C ASN A 670 27.45 -16.20 -30.76
N ASP A 671 27.74 -17.44 -31.16
CA ASP A 671 26.75 -18.29 -31.82
C ASP A 671 25.67 -18.83 -30.87
N THR A 672 25.83 -18.69 -29.57
CA THR A 672 24.96 -19.30 -28.55
C THR A 672 23.93 -18.35 -27.94
N ASN A 673 24.20 -17.04 -27.87
CA ASN A 673 23.25 -16.03 -27.43
C ASN A 673 23.07 -14.95 -28.51
N ARG A 674 21.96 -15.07 -29.25
CA ARG A 674 21.71 -14.29 -30.48
C ARG A 674 20.42 -13.49 -30.40
N THR A 675 19.93 -13.22 -29.20
CA THR A 675 18.75 -12.38 -28.98
C THR A 675 19.17 -11.01 -28.50
N ILE A 676 18.74 -9.98 -29.21
CA ILE A 676 18.85 -8.59 -28.81
C ILE A 676 17.57 -8.25 -28.05
N GLY A 677 17.72 -7.71 -26.84
CA GLY A 677 16.57 -7.32 -26.01
C GLY A 677 15.70 -6.25 -26.66
N ALA A 678 14.50 -6.03 -26.10
CA ALA A 678 13.65 -4.91 -26.49
C ALA A 678 14.34 -3.56 -26.22
N ASN A 679 14.04 -2.57 -27.04
CA ASN A 679 14.51 -1.20 -26.90
C ASN A 679 16.03 -1.02 -26.81
N LYS A 680 16.81 -1.78 -27.60
CA LYS A 680 18.27 -1.70 -27.63
C LYS A 680 18.79 -1.26 -29.00
N ALA A 681 19.90 -0.52 -28.98
CA ALA A 681 20.70 -0.28 -30.18
C ALA A 681 21.77 -1.36 -30.34
N TYR A 682 22.07 -1.69 -31.59
CA TYR A 682 23.10 -2.64 -32.00
C TYR A 682 23.72 -2.21 -33.34
N LEU A 683 24.87 -2.78 -33.69
CA LEU A 683 25.50 -2.51 -34.98
C LEU A 683 25.23 -3.68 -35.95
N PRO A 684 24.49 -3.47 -37.04
CA PRO A 684 24.17 -4.51 -38.02
C PRO A 684 25.40 -4.90 -38.85
N SER A 685 25.36 -6.09 -39.49
CA SER A 685 26.36 -6.42 -40.51
C SER A 685 26.34 -5.41 -41.65
N SER A 686 27.52 -5.04 -42.13
CA SER A 686 27.69 -4.31 -43.38
C SER A 686 28.90 -4.86 -44.14
N PRO A 687 29.03 -4.61 -45.46
CA PRO A 687 30.22 -4.99 -46.21
C PRO A 687 31.52 -4.44 -45.63
N VAL A 688 31.47 -3.26 -44.99
CA VAL A 688 32.61 -2.60 -44.35
C VAL A 688 33.10 -3.36 -43.10
N LEU A 689 32.24 -4.18 -42.49
CA LEU A 689 32.54 -4.95 -41.27
C LEU A 689 32.93 -6.41 -41.56
N GLN A 690 33.13 -6.79 -42.82
CA GLN A 690 33.53 -8.16 -43.17
C GLN A 690 34.87 -8.53 -42.50
N GLY A 691 34.88 -9.62 -41.74
CA GLY A 691 36.07 -10.08 -40.99
C GLY A 691 36.35 -9.31 -39.69
N VAL A 692 35.60 -8.27 -39.36
CA VAL A 692 35.79 -7.45 -38.15
C VAL A 692 35.24 -8.17 -36.92
N ARG A 693 36.03 -8.25 -35.84
CA ARG A 693 35.62 -8.90 -34.58
C ARG A 693 34.98 -7.93 -33.57
N GLY A 694 35.36 -6.65 -33.62
CA GLY A 694 34.79 -5.60 -32.80
C GLY A 694 35.04 -4.23 -33.40
N VAL A 695 34.18 -3.28 -33.05
CA VAL A 695 34.21 -1.88 -33.47
C VAL A 695 34.22 -1.04 -32.22
N THR A 696 35.35 -0.38 -31.92
CA THR A 696 35.55 0.43 -30.71
C THR A 696 35.00 1.84 -30.88
N PHE A 697 34.75 2.54 -29.78
CA PHE A 697 34.22 3.90 -29.82
C PHE A 697 35.32 4.94 -30.04
N SER A 698 35.01 5.99 -30.79
CA SER A 698 35.87 7.15 -31.03
C SER A 698 35.05 8.43 -30.89
N PHE A 699 35.59 9.46 -30.23
CA PHE A 699 34.85 10.69 -29.87
C PHE A 699 35.38 11.93 -30.61
N GLY A 700 35.73 11.81 -31.90
CA GLY A 700 35.93 12.95 -32.81
C GLY A 700 37.10 13.89 -32.50
N ASP A 701 37.81 13.70 -31.39
CA ASP A 701 39.09 14.31 -31.10
C ASP A 701 40.21 13.45 -31.71
N ASN A 702 40.99 14.04 -32.60
CA ASN A 702 42.18 13.43 -33.20
C ASN A 702 43.32 13.20 -32.17
N SER A 703 43.04 12.86 -30.92
CA SER A 703 44.04 12.31 -30.01
C SER A 703 44.08 10.80 -30.23
N GLY A 704 44.99 10.37 -31.10
CA GLY A 704 45.27 8.97 -31.41
C GLY A 704 45.80 8.16 -30.22
N GLU A 705 45.02 8.03 -29.16
CA GLU A 705 45.19 7.02 -28.13
C GLU A 705 44.14 5.93 -28.38
N THR A 706 44.41 5.10 -29.38
CA THR A 706 43.75 3.81 -29.52
C THR A 706 44.30 2.88 -28.43
N THR A 707 43.43 2.35 -27.56
CA THR A 707 43.78 1.23 -26.70
C THR A 707 43.89 -0.02 -27.58
N GLY A 708 45.13 -0.33 -27.97
CA GLY A 708 45.45 -1.37 -28.94
C GLY A 708 44.84 -2.72 -28.61
N ILE A 709 44.09 -3.28 -29.57
CA ILE A 709 43.79 -4.71 -29.58
C ILE A 709 44.82 -5.37 -30.49
N GLU A 710 45.61 -6.28 -29.91
CA GLU A 710 46.49 -7.14 -30.69
C GLU A 710 45.66 -7.98 -31.65
N ASP A 711 45.99 -7.81 -32.92
CA ASP A 711 45.70 -8.75 -33.99
C ASP A 711 46.23 -10.12 -33.57
N VAL A 712 45.34 -11.03 -33.19
CA VAL A 712 45.71 -12.45 -33.05
C VAL A 712 45.85 -12.99 -34.46
N THR A 713 47.06 -12.79 -35.00
CA THR A 713 47.55 -13.49 -36.18
C THR A 713 47.20 -14.96 -36.06
N SER A 714 46.50 -15.47 -37.07
CA SER A 714 46.45 -16.88 -37.36
C SER A 714 47.89 -17.42 -37.48
N ASN A 715 48.35 -18.18 -36.49
CA ASN A 715 49.39 -19.19 -36.72
C ASN A 715 48.83 -20.13 -37.79
N LEU A 716 49.50 -20.42 -38.92
CA LEU A 716 50.91 -20.78 -39.06
C LEU A 716 51.47 -20.37 -40.44
N ALA A 717 52.50 -19.52 -40.44
CA ALA A 717 53.61 -19.67 -41.37
C ALA A 717 54.89 -19.54 -40.56
N LYS A 718 55.70 -20.60 -40.50
CA LYS A 718 57.02 -20.56 -39.86
C LYS A 718 57.87 -19.48 -40.55
N GLU A 719 58.26 -18.43 -39.82
CA GLU A 719 59.21 -17.44 -40.33
C GLU A 719 60.53 -18.13 -40.68
N GLU A 720 61.05 -17.87 -41.89
CA GLU A 720 62.30 -18.45 -42.38
C GLU A 720 63.46 -17.48 -42.13
N TYR A 721 64.57 -17.97 -41.61
CA TYR A 721 65.77 -17.18 -41.34
C TYR A 721 66.82 -17.43 -42.41
N TYR A 722 67.56 -16.39 -42.78
CA TYR A 722 68.68 -16.45 -43.71
C TYR A 722 69.93 -15.85 -43.06
N ASP A 723 71.10 -16.44 -43.32
CA ASP A 723 72.37 -15.81 -42.94
C ASP A 723 72.68 -14.58 -43.81
N LEU A 724 73.74 -13.84 -43.47
CA LEU A 724 74.13 -12.63 -44.22
C LEU A 724 74.63 -12.93 -45.65
N GLN A 725 74.78 -14.21 -46.01
CA GLN A 725 75.10 -14.68 -47.36
C GLN A 725 73.84 -15.15 -48.12
N GLY A 726 72.64 -14.98 -47.55
CA GLY A 726 71.37 -15.31 -48.18
C GLY A 726 71.00 -16.78 -48.18
N ARG A 727 71.66 -17.62 -47.36
CA ARG A 727 71.33 -19.04 -47.22
C ARG A 727 70.33 -19.24 -46.09
N ARG A 728 69.31 -20.09 -46.31
CA ARG A 728 68.30 -20.40 -45.30
C ARG A 728 68.90 -21.20 -44.13
N VAL A 729 68.63 -20.76 -42.91
CA VAL A 729 69.10 -21.37 -41.65
C VAL A 729 67.89 -21.86 -40.85
N MET A 730 67.86 -23.16 -40.56
CA MET A 730 66.71 -23.82 -39.92
C MET A 730 66.67 -23.63 -38.40
N ASN A 731 67.84 -23.56 -37.76
CA ASN A 731 67.98 -23.36 -36.32
C ASN A 731 69.08 -22.31 -36.05
N PRO A 732 68.73 -21.02 -36.04
CA PRO A 732 69.65 -19.96 -35.64
C PRO A 732 70.15 -20.21 -34.20
N THR A 733 71.46 -20.09 -33.97
CA THR A 733 72.05 -20.29 -32.63
C THR A 733 72.47 -18.96 -32.02
N GLU A 734 73.58 -18.40 -32.49
CA GLU A 734 74.08 -17.08 -32.08
C GLU A 734 74.58 -16.34 -33.33
N GLY A 735 74.06 -15.13 -33.60
CA GLY A 735 74.42 -14.34 -34.78
C GLY A 735 73.27 -13.49 -35.34
N ILE A 736 73.58 -12.65 -36.34
CA ILE A 736 72.59 -11.82 -37.03
C ILE A 736 72.06 -12.56 -38.26
N TYR A 737 70.74 -12.66 -38.36
CA TYR A 737 70.01 -13.28 -39.46
C TYR A 737 69.02 -12.30 -40.08
N VAL A 738 68.57 -12.59 -41.28
CA VAL A 738 67.54 -11.82 -41.98
C VAL A 738 66.31 -12.71 -42.14
N THR A 739 65.14 -12.23 -41.73
CA THR A 739 63.88 -12.95 -41.95
C THR A 739 63.48 -12.91 -43.42
N LYS A 740 62.59 -13.80 -43.88
CA LYS A 740 61.99 -13.73 -45.22
C LYS A 740 61.34 -12.36 -45.51
N SER A 741 60.85 -11.70 -44.47
CA SER A 741 60.30 -10.34 -44.51
C SER A 741 61.35 -9.21 -44.53
N GLY A 742 62.65 -9.53 -44.58
CA GLY A 742 63.74 -8.55 -44.72
C GLY A 742 64.22 -7.89 -43.42
N LYS A 743 63.75 -8.37 -42.26
CA LYS A 743 64.14 -7.82 -40.95
C LYS A 743 65.43 -8.47 -40.46
N LYS A 744 66.38 -7.66 -39.98
CA LYS A 744 67.58 -8.16 -39.28
C LYS A 744 67.23 -8.53 -37.85
N VAL A 745 67.63 -9.72 -37.41
CA VAL A 745 67.34 -10.28 -36.10
C VAL A 745 68.63 -10.85 -35.51
N LEU A 746 68.95 -10.48 -34.27
CA LEU A 746 70.11 -11.01 -33.56
C LEU A 746 69.66 -12.13 -32.62
N PHE A 747 70.28 -13.30 -32.76
CA PHE A 747 70.17 -14.40 -31.79
C PHE A 747 71.38 -14.30 -30.87
N THR A 748 71.14 -14.17 -29.56
CA THR A 748 72.14 -14.20 -28.51
C THR A 748 71.93 -15.44 -27.65
N LYS A 749 72.98 -15.88 -26.96
CA LYS A 749 72.93 -17.04 -26.06
C LYS A 749 71.98 -16.83 -24.88
#